data_AF-A0A357WRW5-F1
#
_entry.id   AF-A0A357WRW5-F1
#
_cell.length_a   1.000
_cell.length_b   1.000
_cell.length_c   1.000
_cell.angle_alpha   90.00
_cell.angle_beta   90.00
_cell.angle_gamma   90.00
#
_symmetry.space_group_name_H-M   'P 1'
#
loop_
_entity.id
_entity.type
_entity.pdbx_description
1 polymer ?
#
loop_
_entity_poly.entity_id
_entity_poly.type
_entity_poly.pdbx_seq_one_letter_code
_entity_poly.pdbx_strand_id
1 'polypeptide(L)'
;MPRKLLSLFVIAALLFSIVNTPYMVANAEEQSDSVKVEDSAVGNNREISGDEINKSITYTEFLDSHGIADENKPPMSEQTIVLNREALAKGKGNFKAEKDSILIEEEGHLSVSFPGTSGLYNMIIEYDPVAGRSRDVELGVRLNGSLPYREAGSLVLARRWKDKDGKIETDMNGNDIRPSQEELTFADRGWLYSNVTDSSGFHIRPLLFELGENNTIYFYISRESVHIRSITFRSPEKLPSYSEYAKSYLQIKDASQSLPFIQAEIPAWKNDATIVATADRISPATIPYKGSKISLNTIGASGWTSSGKELAWSFTPDETGMYEIRFRTRQNYKRGFYATRTLKINGVPPFAEAENLRFTYDSSWQIYSVSVDDKPCKFYFEGGKTYTLSLVMTLGDFGKDLGRTQESINVLNDIYRELLMIMGSTPDTMRDYNLDKQIPDTIKEMLIQAEKLEQIADDIQKITGFSGSELASLRKMSEQLREFNKDHREISKRLRVFKDNIAALNTWMLDAKSMPLDLDYISIAVPGSEKPKADAGFFQMAGYMFQMFIASFVEDYNSLAGGADKTDVDLTVWSTTGRDQATILNDLIRSTYTPASKKNLGKTVGVNLQIVQPDAILPSVAAGNGPDVLMHAGMQLPINYATRKAAMNLRKVADQSDLNEVLSRFRPSALVPISFNGGIYALPEQETYPVMFVRTDILSELNIPVPTLENPWSWQDMIRYLPVLQKKNMSFLMDTGTSVGADVGVGMTTFAMF
;
A
#
# COMPACT_ATOMS: atom_id res chain seq x y z
N MET A 1 -6.98 -63.04 16.38
CA MET A 1 -8.15 -62.46 17.09
C MET A 1 -9.05 -61.76 16.07
N PRO A 2 -10.36 -62.05 16.00
CA PRO A 2 -11.22 -61.49 14.97
C PRO A 2 -11.71 -60.08 15.34
N ARG A 3 -11.79 -59.21 14.32
CA ARG A 3 -12.17 -57.77 14.35
C ARG A 3 -13.46 -57.40 15.10
N LYS A 4 -14.27 -58.37 15.55
CA LYS A 4 -15.47 -58.13 16.37
C LYS A 4 -15.17 -57.86 17.85
N LEU A 5 -13.99 -58.24 18.37
CA LEU A 5 -13.63 -57.97 19.77
C LEU A 5 -13.17 -56.52 20.01
N LEU A 6 -12.61 -55.86 18.98
CA LEU A 6 -12.13 -54.48 19.08
C LEU A 6 -13.29 -53.47 19.09
N SER A 7 -14.39 -53.79 18.38
CA SER A 7 -15.61 -52.98 18.35
C SER A 7 -16.34 -52.95 19.70
N LEU A 8 -16.30 -54.06 20.46
CA LEU A 8 -16.91 -54.13 21.79
C LEU A 8 -16.12 -53.37 22.86
N PHE A 9 -14.78 -53.35 22.75
CA PHE A 9 -13.93 -52.63 23.71
C PHE A 9 -14.05 -51.11 23.61
N VAL A 10 -14.27 -50.58 22.39
CA VAL A 10 -14.46 -49.14 22.17
C VAL A 10 -15.85 -48.67 22.64
N ILE A 11 -16.88 -49.51 22.54
CA ILE A 11 -18.23 -49.19 23.02
C ILE A 11 -18.31 -49.28 24.57
N ALA A 12 -17.59 -50.21 25.20
CA ALA A 12 -17.56 -50.34 26.66
C ALA A 12 -16.76 -49.19 27.34
N ALA A 13 -15.73 -48.64 26.69
CA ALA A 13 -14.97 -47.51 27.21
C ALA A 13 -15.73 -46.17 27.15
N LEU A 14 -16.65 -46.01 26.18
CA LEU A 14 -17.51 -44.82 26.03
C LEU A 14 -18.72 -44.81 26.97
N LEU A 15 -19.12 -45.97 27.52
CA LEU A 15 -20.23 -46.09 28.47
C LEU A 15 -19.81 -45.91 29.93
N PHE A 16 -18.52 -45.99 30.25
CA PHE A 16 -18.01 -45.85 31.62
C PHE A 16 -17.61 -44.42 32.03
N SER A 17 -17.66 -43.44 31.12
CA SER A 17 -17.38 -42.03 31.42
C SER A 17 -18.62 -41.16 31.67
N ILE A 18 -19.83 -41.75 31.66
CA ILE A 18 -21.12 -41.02 31.82
C ILE A 18 -21.73 -41.21 33.23
N VAL A 19 -21.06 -41.88 34.17
CA VAL A 19 -21.62 -42.10 35.52
C VAL A 19 -20.60 -41.75 36.61
N ASN A 20 -21.02 -40.86 37.52
CA ASN A 20 -20.31 -40.19 38.65
C ASN A 20 -19.72 -38.82 38.25
N THR A 21 -20.09 -37.64 38.77
CA THR A 21 -20.75 -37.18 40.02
C THR A 21 -20.72 -35.61 39.98
N PRO A 22 -21.39 -34.85 40.86
CA PRO A 22 -22.82 -34.67 41.10
C PRO A 22 -23.32 -33.23 40.79
N TYR A 23 -24.62 -33.07 40.54
CA TYR A 23 -25.30 -31.77 40.55
C TYR A 23 -25.39 -31.23 41.99
N MET A 24 -24.76 -30.09 42.25
CA MET A 24 -25.08 -29.22 43.40
C MET A 24 -26.11 -28.19 42.94
N VAL A 25 -27.35 -28.34 43.40
CA VAL A 25 -28.36 -27.28 43.39
C VAL A 25 -28.18 -26.49 44.68
N ALA A 26 -27.89 -25.21 44.58
CA ALA A 26 -27.98 -24.26 45.68
C ALA A 26 -28.66 -22.98 45.20
N ASN A 27 -29.59 -22.52 46.04
CA ASN A 27 -30.66 -21.58 45.78
C ASN A 27 -30.19 -20.18 45.36
N ALA A 28 -30.95 -19.55 44.46
CA ALA A 28 -30.93 -18.11 44.28
C ALA A 28 -31.70 -17.45 45.43
N GLU A 29 -30.99 -16.79 46.34
CA GLU A 29 -31.55 -15.74 47.19
C GLU A 29 -31.26 -14.39 46.54
N GLU A 30 -32.31 -13.59 46.36
CA GLU A 30 -32.21 -12.17 46.03
C GLU A 30 -31.46 -11.44 47.14
N GLN A 31 -30.28 -10.90 46.82
CA GLN A 31 -29.66 -9.85 47.62
C GLN A 31 -29.39 -8.65 46.71
N SER A 32 -30.25 -7.64 46.87
CA SER A 32 -29.99 -6.27 46.45
C SER A 32 -28.81 -5.73 47.26
N ASP A 33 -27.68 -5.50 46.62
CA ASP A 33 -26.66 -4.61 47.17
C ASP A 33 -26.07 -3.73 46.06
N SER A 34 -26.12 -2.44 46.34
CA SER A 34 -25.69 -1.32 45.53
C SER A 34 -24.21 -1.46 45.10
N VAL A 35 -24.00 -1.71 43.81
CA VAL A 35 -22.67 -1.60 43.20
C VAL A 35 -22.35 -0.13 43.00
N LYS A 36 -21.28 0.31 43.66
CA LYS A 36 -20.62 1.60 43.46
C LYS A 36 -20.25 1.75 41.99
N VAL A 37 -20.61 2.89 41.42
CA VAL A 37 -20.15 3.34 40.10
C VAL A 37 -18.65 3.58 40.19
N GLU A 38 -17.85 2.61 39.76
CA GLU A 38 -16.47 2.82 39.34
C GLU A 38 -16.44 3.03 37.81
N ASP A 39 -15.73 4.09 37.41
CA ASP A 39 -15.45 4.53 36.05
C ASP A 39 -15.08 3.35 35.12
N SER A 40 -16.03 2.89 34.31
CA SER A 40 -15.87 1.82 33.32
C SER A 40 -16.00 2.32 31.88
N ALA A 41 -15.71 3.59 31.62
CA ALA A 41 -15.81 4.19 30.28
C ALA A 41 -14.61 3.92 29.34
N VAL A 42 -13.66 3.04 29.69
CA VAL A 42 -12.46 2.77 28.85
C VAL A 42 -12.28 1.26 28.53
N GLY A 43 -13.30 0.44 28.75
CA GLY A 43 -13.28 -1.00 28.41
C GLY A 43 -14.21 -1.31 27.25
N ASN A 44 -13.64 -1.41 26.03
CA ASN A 44 -14.17 -1.95 24.75
C ASN A 44 -13.92 -1.06 23.51
N ASN A 45 -13.44 0.19 23.67
CA ASN A 45 -13.42 1.17 22.57
C ASN A 45 -12.04 1.79 22.28
N ARG A 46 -10.95 1.04 22.49
CA ARG A 46 -9.58 1.56 22.27
C ARG A 46 -9.25 1.64 20.78
N GLU A 47 -9.21 0.51 20.11
CA GLU A 47 -9.01 0.45 18.66
C GLU A 47 -10.17 1.12 17.91
N ILE A 48 -9.86 1.79 16.80
CA ILE A 48 -10.86 2.22 15.82
C ILE A 48 -11.11 1.04 14.89
N SER A 49 -12.23 0.35 15.11
CA SER A 49 -12.53 -0.90 14.43
C SER A 49 -13.02 -0.69 13.00
N GLY A 50 -12.84 -1.71 12.14
CA GLY A 50 -13.43 -1.68 10.80
C GLY A 50 -14.96 -1.55 10.79
N ASP A 51 -15.65 -2.04 11.83
CA ASP A 51 -17.11 -1.89 11.97
C ASP A 51 -17.51 -0.44 12.27
N GLU A 52 -16.75 0.26 13.13
CA GLU A 52 -16.94 1.68 13.41
C GLU A 52 -16.69 2.54 12.15
N ILE A 53 -15.60 2.26 11.43
CA ILE A 53 -15.26 2.92 10.15
C ILE A 53 -16.38 2.70 9.11
N ASN A 54 -16.93 1.48 9.04
CA ASN A 54 -17.99 1.15 8.09
C ASN A 54 -19.32 1.85 8.43
N LYS A 55 -19.66 2.00 9.72
CA LYS A 55 -20.90 2.65 10.19
C LYS A 55 -20.85 4.17 10.17
N SER A 56 -19.65 4.75 10.12
CA SER A 56 -19.47 6.20 10.06
C SER A 56 -19.84 6.76 8.68
N ILE A 57 -20.32 8.00 8.66
CA ILE A 57 -20.58 8.74 7.42
C ILE A 57 -19.29 8.89 6.59
N THR A 58 -19.41 9.05 5.28
CA THR A 58 -18.25 9.40 4.44
C THR A 58 -17.91 10.88 4.57
N TYR A 59 -16.68 11.26 4.22
CA TYR A 59 -16.29 12.68 4.23
C TYR A 59 -17.12 13.50 3.23
N THR A 60 -17.55 12.90 2.11
CA THR A 60 -18.48 13.54 1.18
C THR A 60 -19.82 13.86 1.86
N GLU A 61 -20.39 12.91 2.61
CA GLU A 61 -21.63 13.14 3.39
C GLU A 61 -21.43 14.21 4.47
N PHE A 62 -20.26 14.23 5.11
CA PHE A 62 -19.88 15.28 6.06
C PHE A 62 -19.89 16.66 5.38
N LEU A 63 -19.24 16.82 4.22
CA LEU A 63 -19.22 18.08 3.47
C LEU A 63 -20.64 18.53 3.07
N ASP A 64 -21.46 17.60 2.58
CA ASP A 64 -22.84 17.87 2.18
C ASP A 64 -23.70 18.34 3.36
N SER A 65 -23.55 17.71 4.54
CA SER A 65 -24.25 18.13 5.76
C SER A 65 -23.87 19.54 6.24
N HIS A 66 -22.69 20.04 5.83
CA HIS A 66 -22.20 21.39 6.12
C HIS A 66 -22.43 22.37 4.95
N GLY A 67 -23.08 21.93 3.86
CA GLY A 67 -23.32 22.76 2.68
C GLY A 67 -22.05 23.13 1.89
N ILE A 68 -20.99 22.32 1.98
CA ILE A 68 -19.70 22.57 1.33
C ILE A 68 -19.66 21.85 -0.02
N ALA A 69 -19.98 22.57 -1.09
CA ALA A 69 -19.93 22.03 -2.45
C ALA A 69 -18.55 22.19 -3.14
N ASP A 70 -17.69 23.09 -2.64
CA ASP A 70 -16.36 23.37 -3.18
C ASP A 70 -15.33 23.37 -2.05
N GLU A 71 -14.53 22.30 -1.99
CA GLU A 71 -13.47 22.10 -0.98
C GLU A 71 -12.35 23.17 -1.06
N ASN A 72 -12.31 24.00 -2.11
CA ASN A 72 -11.38 25.14 -2.20
C ASN A 72 -11.89 26.40 -1.50
N LYS A 73 -13.18 26.42 -1.12
CA LYS A 73 -13.81 27.56 -0.43
C LYS A 73 -14.50 27.12 0.87
N PRO A 74 -13.80 26.39 1.76
CA PRO A 74 -14.37 26.06 3.05
C PRO A 74 -14.59 27.34 3.88
N PRO A 75 -15.55 27.35 4.82
CA PRO A 75 -15.72 28.43 5.77
C PRO A 75 -14.42 28.67 6.54
N MET A 76 -13.97 29.92 6.61
CA MET A 76 -12.78 30.28 7.38
C MET A 76 -13.11 30.33 8.87
N SER A 77 -12.22 29.81 9.70
CA SER A 77 -12.20 30.07 11.15
C SER A 77 -11.26 31.22 11.48
N GLU A 78 -11.53 31.93 12.58
CA GLU A 78 -10.78 33.15 12.96
C GLU A 78 -9.54 32.87 13.84
N GLN A 79 -9.36 31.64 14.33
CA GLN A 79 -8.34 31.31 15.32
C GLN A 79 -7.50 30.11 14.92
N THR A 80 -6.28 30.02 15.47
CA THR A 80 -5.42 28.84 15.39
C THR A 80 -5.32 28.24 16.79
N ILE A 81 -5.57 26.94 16.91
CA ILE A 81 -5.47 26.20 18.17
C ILE A 81 -4.26 25.28 18.08
N VAL A 82 -3.34 25.39 19.03
CA VAL A 82 -2.11 24.59 19.06
C VAL A 82 -2.08 23.74 20.32
N LEU A 83 -2.09 22.42 20.14
CA LEU A 83 -1.80 21.43 21.17
C LEU A 83 -0.31 21.10 21.09
N ASN A 84 0.49 21.85 21.84
CA ASN A 84 1.92 21.57 21.97
C ASN A 84 2.17 20.33 22.86
N ARG A 85 3.43 19.90 22.91
CA ARG A 85 3.88 18.78 23.74
C ARG A 85 3.36 18.84 25.19
N GLU A 86 3.33 20.01 25.84
CA GLU A 86 2.83 20.14 27.22
C GLU A 86 1.32 19.91 27.32
N ALA A 87 0.55 20.38 26.36
CA ALA A 87 -0.89 20.12 26.28
C ALA A 87 -1.16 18.63 26.03
N LEU A 88 -0.42 18.02 25.09
CA LEU A 88 -0.54 16.60 24.76
C LEU A 88 -0.17 15.70 25.96
N ALA A 89 0.86 16.06 26.72
CA ALA A 89 1.30 15.31 27.90
C ALA A 89 0.29 15.30 29.06
N LYS A 90 -0.71 16.20 29.06
CA LYS A 90 -1.83 16.19 30.02
C LYS A 90 -2.96 15.23 29.61
N GLY A 91 -2.87 14.63 28.43
CA GLY A 91 -3.82 13.65 27.95
C GLY A 91 -3.81 12.34 28.76
N LYS A 92 -4.73 11.45 28.42
CA LYS A 92 -4.85 10.09 28.96
C LYS A 92 -4.59 9.07 27.85
N GLY A 93 -3.93 7.96 28.16
CA GLY A 93 -3.68 6.88 27.21
C GLY A 93 -2.40 6.11 27.52
N ASN A 94 -1.98 5.22 26.62
CA ASN A 94 -0.71 4.50 26.67
C ASN A 94 0.33 5.17 25.76
N PHE A 95 0.85 6.31 26.22
CA PHE A 95 1.93 7.06 25.57
C PHE A 95 3.03 7.39 26.58
N LYS A 96 4.22 7.76 26.09
CA LYS A 96 5.36 8.20 26.90
C LYS A 96 5.68 9.65 26.56
N ALA A 97 5.69 10.52 27.57
CA ALA A 97 6.07 11.91 27.36
C ALA A 97 7.60 12.06 27.40
N GLU A 98 8.20 12.50 26.28
CA GLU A 98 9.64 12.68 26.12
C GLU A 98 10.01 14.16 26.04
N LYS A 99 11.30 14.54 26.00
CA LYS A 99 11.72 15.94 26.13
C LYS A 99 11.04 16.90 25.13
N ASP A 100 10.91 16.53 23.86
CA ASP A 100 10.43 17.42 22.81
C ASP A 100 9.13 16.93 22.13
N SER A 101 8.57 15.80 22.57
CA SER A 101 7.41 15.15 21.96
C SER A 101 6.69 14.19 22.92
N ILE A 102 5.60 13.60 22.44
CA ILE A 102 5.00 12.39 23.02
C ILE A 102 5.25 11.20 22.09
N LEU A 103 5.78 10.11 22.62
CA LEU A 103 5.91 8.84 21.92
C LEU A 103 4.62 8.04 22.11
N ILE A 104 3.97 7.69 21.00
CA ILE A 104 2.87 6.73 20.99
C ILE A 104 3.39 5.48 20.26
N GLU A 105 3.44 4.36 20.96
CA GLU A 105 3.86 3.08 20.38
C GLU A 105 2.74 2.49 19.50
N GLU A 106 3.07 1.52 18.65
CA GLU A 106 2.06 0.75 17.90
C GLU A 106 1.02 0.14 18.87
N GLU A 107 -0.26 0.18 18.49
CA GLU A 107 -1.43 -0.11 19.35
C GLU A 107 -1.59 0.85 20.55
N GLY A 108 -0.84 1.96 20.53
CA GLY A 108 -0.92 3.07 21.45
C GLY A 108 -2.04 4.04 21.13
N HIS A 109 -2.48 4.79 22.14
CA HIS A 109 -3.49 5.83 22.01
C HIS A 109 -3.25 7.01 22.93
N LEU A 110 -3.84 8.14 22.54
CA LEU A 110 -3.82 9.41 23.27
C LEU A 110 -5.19 10.06 23.19
N SER A 111 -5.73 10.45 24.33
CA SER A 111 -6.94 11.27 24.45
C SER A 111 -6.61 12.60 25.13
N VAL A 112 -6.86 13.73 24.47
CA VAL A 112 -6.58 15.07 24.99
C VAL A 112 -7.83 15.92 24.89
N SER A 113 -8.20 16.57 25.99
CA SER A 113 -9.26 17.59 26.01
C SER A 113 -8.66 18.98 25.93
N PHE A 114 -9.27 19.86 25.14
CA PHE A 114 -8.78 21.22 24.90
C PHE A 114 -9.92 22.19 24.60
N PRO A 115 -9.77 23.48 24.97
CA PRO A 115 -10.71 24.51 24.56
C PRO A 115 -10.52 24.85 23.08
N GLY A 116 -11.61 25.18 22.39
CA GLY A 116 -11.60 25.62 21.00
C GLY A 116 -12.55 26.77 20.74
N THR A 117 -12.71 27.13 19.47
CA THR A 117 -13.76 28.02 18.98
C THR A 117 -14.57 27.25 17.94
N SER A 118 -15.87 27.48 17.90
CA SER A 118 -16.74 26.81 16.94
C SER A 118 -16.33 27.12 15.51
N GLY A 119 -16.12 26.08 14.70
CA GLY A 119 -15.76 26.24 13.29
C GLY A 119 -15.14 24.99 12.68
N LEU A 120 -14.82 25.09 11.39
CA LEU A 120 -14.14 24.05 10.63
C LEU A 120 -12.65 24.36 10.51
N TYR A 121 -11.83 23.34 10.72
CA TYR A 121 -10.38 23.48 10.79
C TYR A 121 -9.68 22.39 9.98
N ASN A 122 -8.55 22.73 9.38
CA ASN A 122 -7.60 21.70 8.99
C ASN A 122 -6.71 21.32 10.18
N MET A 123 -6.36 20.04 10.26
CA MET A 123 -5.46 19.51 11.28
C MET A 123 -4.07 19.30 10.68
N ILE A 124 -3.06 19.91 11.31
CA ILE A 124 -1.64 19.64 11.03
C ILE A 124 -1.05 18.87 12.19
N ILE A 125 -0.38 17.77 11.90
CA ILE A 125 0.39 16.97 12.85
C ILE A 125 1.87 17.20 12.57
N GLU A 126 2.61 17.65 13.57
CA GLU A 126 4.08 17.72 13.55
C GLU A 126 4.62 16.43 14.20
N TYR A 127 5.30 15.60 13.42
CA TYR A 127 5.63 14.22 13.82
C TYR A 127 7.01 13.75 13.35
N ASP A 128 7.45 12.65 13.97
CA ASP A 128 8.65 11.90 13.59
C ASP A 128 8.39 10.39 13.76
N PRO A 129 8.36 9.60 12.66
CA PRO A 129 8.22 8.16 12.75
C PRO A 129 9.41 7.52 13.48
N VAL A 130 9.15 6.58 14.39
CA VAL A 130 10.21 5.84 15.08
C VAL A 130 10.84 4.84 14.11
N ALA A 131 12.13 4.55 14.24
CA ALA A 131 12.75 3.47 13.48
C ALA A 131 12.01 2.14 13.70
N GLY A 132 11.54 1.51 12.63
CA GLY A 132 10.67 0.35 12.69
C GLY A 132 10.77 -0.53 11.45
N ARG A 133 9.64 -1.07 10.96
CA ARG A 133 9.63 -2.01 9.83
C ARG A 133 9.56 -1.30 8.47
N SER A 134 10.03 -0.06 8.39
CA SER A 134 10.06 0.75 7.17
C SER A 134 8.68 0.99 6.53
N ARG A 135 7.59 0.86 7.30
CA ARG A 135 6.21 1.14 6.86
C ARG A 135 5.76 2.50 7.36
N ASP A 136 4.87 3.15 6.63
CA ASP A 136 4.26 4.40 7.10
C ASP A 136 3.42 4.16 8.36
N VAL A 137 3.39 5.18 9.22
CA VAL A 137 2.57 5.18 10.44
C VAL A 137 1.10 5.31 10.03
N GLU A 138 0.26 4.43 10.56
CA GLU A 138 -1.19 4.51 10.39
C GLU A 138 -1.87 4.83 11.71
N LEU A 139 -2.85 5.73 11.65
CA LEU A 139 -3.59 6.17 12.82
C LEU A 139 -5.03 6.50 12.47
N GLY A 140 -5.92 6.37 13.45
CA GLY A 140 -7.27 6.88 13.36
C GLY A 140 -7.53 7.97 14.39
N VAL A 141 -8.50 8.84 14.11
CA VAL A 141 -8.88 9.98 14.94
C VAL A 141 -10.36 9.96 15.26
N ARG A 142 -10.70 9.95 16.56
CA ARG A 142 -12.03 10.34 17.02
C ARG A 142 -12.00 11.77 17.54
N LEU A 143 -13.07 12.50 17.26
CA LEU A 143 -13.29 13.84 17.79
C LEU A 143 -14.58 13.81 18.60
N ASN A 144 -14.52 14.30 19.83
CA ASN A 144 -15.65 14.34 20.77
C ASN A 144 -16.32 12.97 21.00
N GLY A 145 -15.53 11.90 20.95
CA GLY A 145 -15.95 10.53 21.27
C GLY A 145 -16.42 9.68 20.08
N SER A 146 -16.52 10.26 18.88
CA SER A 146 -16.93 9.55 17.66
C SER A 146 -15.95 9.78 16.51
N LEU A 147 -15.93 8.86 15.55
CA LEU A 147 -15.25 9.08 14.28
C LEU A 147 -15.99 10.20 13.51
N PRO A 148 -15.33 11.29 13.09
CA PRO A 148 -15.99 12.38 12.35
C PRO A 148 -16.59 11.92 11.02
N TYR A 149 -15.86 11.04 10.34
CA TYR A 149 -16.19 10.43 9.06
C TYR A 149 -15.19 9.28 8.81
N ARG A 150 -15.53 8.37 7.89
CA ARG A 150 -14.79 7.14 7.59
C ARG A 150 -13.28 7.35 7.37
N GLU A 151 -12.92 8.39 6.62
CA GLU A 151 -11.54 8.72 6.22
C GLU A 151 -10.65 9.07 7.43
N ALA A 152 -11.22 9.61 8.51
CA ALA A 152 -10.49 9.87 9.75
C ALA A 152 -10.09 8.59 10.49
N GLY A 153 -10.64 7.42 10.12
CA GLY A 153 -10.32 6.13 10.73
C GLY A 153 -9.03 5.49 10.21
N SER A 154 -8.49 5.97 9.08
CA SER A 154 -7.29 5.40 8.46
C SER A 154 -6.45 6.51 7.80
N LEU A 155 -5.78 7.30 8.64
CA LEU A 155 -4.86 8.35 8.23
C LEU A 155 -3.43 7.81 8.18
N VAL A 156 -2.63 8.40 7.29
CA VAL A 156 -1.23 7.98 7.07
C VAL A 156 -0.28 9.13 7.37
N LEU A 157 0.75 8.85 8.16
CA LEU A 157 1.89 9.74 8.35
C LEU A 157 3.11 9.11 7.66
N ALA A 158 3.47 9.67 6.50
CA ALA A 158 4.48 9.10 5.64
C ALA A 158 5.90 9.28 6.20
N ARG A 159 6.78 8.32 5.90
CA ARG A 159 8.23 8.44 6.10
C ARG A 159 8.86 9.21 4.93
N ARG A 160 10.13 9.59 5.08
CA ARG A 160 10.94 10.09 3.95
C ARG A 160 12.16 9.22 3.76
N TRP A 161 12.47 8.96 2.50
CA TRP A 161 13.51 8.07 2.03
C TRP A 161 14.41 8.80 1.04
N LYS A 162 15.65 8.34 0.93
CA LYS A 162 16.58 8.73 -0.12
C LYS A 162 17.34 7.52 -0.62
N ASP A 163 17.96 7.68 -1.78
CA ASP A 163 18.98 6.73 -2.23
C ASP A 163 20.18 6.81 -1.29
N LYS A 164 20.62 5.65 -0.81
CA LYS A 164 21.80 5.55 0.03
C LYS A 164 23.02 6.08 -0.71
N ASP A 165 23.83 6.87 -0.02
CA ASP A 165 25.00 7.60 -0.56
C ASP A 165 24.68 8.67 -1.62
N GLY A 166 23.41 8.86 -2.00
CA GLY A 166 22.93 9.97 -2.83
C GLY A 166 23.44 9.99 -4.28
N LYS A 167 24.02 8.89 -4.77
CA LYS A 167 24.56 8.78 -6.12
C LYS A 167 24.32 7.37 -6.68
N ILE A 168 24.18 7.28 -8.00
CA ILE A 168 24.10 6.01 -8.71
C ILE A 168 25.53 5.55 -9.00
N GLU A 169 25.91 4.40 -8.43
CA GLU A 169 27.21 3.80 -8.67
C GLU A 169 27.17 2.90 -9.92
N THR A 170 28.33 2.69 -10.53
CA THR A 170 28.47 1.79 -11.69
C THR A 170 29.24 0.54 -11.30
N ASP A 171 28.85 -0.60 -11.85
CA ASP A 171 29.71 -1.77 -11.87
C ASP A 171 30.89 -1.57 -12.83
N MET A 172 31.77 -2.57 -12.88
CA MET A 172 32.94 -2.57 -13.73
C MET A 172 32.65 -2.60 -15.23
N ASN A 173 31.47 -3.09 -15.61
CA ASN A 173 31.03 -3.09 -17.00
C ASN A 173 30.44 -1.73 -17.40
N GLY A 174 30.41 -0.76 -16.48
CA GLY A 174 29.83 0.57 -16.68
C GLY A 174 28.31 0.59 -16.57
N ASN A 175 27.69 -0.49 -16.09
CA ASN A 175 26.25 -0.54 -15.83
C ASN A 175 25.94 0.07 -14.49
N ASP A 176 24.87 0.85 -14.41
CA ASP A 176 24.39 1.37 -13.15
C ASP A 176 23.94 0.25 -12.20
N ILE A 177 24.23 0.47 -10.93
CA ILE A 177 23.80 -0.34 -9.80
C ILE A 177 22.68 0.42 -9.12
N ARG A 178 21.53 -0.24 -8.93
CA ARG A 178 20.40 0.36 -8.23
C ARG A 178 20.83 0.70 -6.79
N PRO A 179 20.70 1.97 -6.36
CA PRO A 179 21.01 2.33 -4.99
C PRO A 179 20.08 1.61 -4.00
N SER A 180 20.66 1.14 -2.89
CA SER A 180 19.86 0.76 -1.73
C SER A 180 19.13 1.98 -1.18
N GLN A 181 18.00 1.75 -0.51
CA GLN A 181 17.15 2.82 0.01
C GLN A 181 17.39 2.98 1.50
N GLU A 182 17.46 4.21 1.99
CA GLU A 182 17.56 4.49 3.43
C GLU A 182 16.58 5.58 3.86
N GLU A 183 16.06 5.42 5.07
CA GLU A 183 15.17 6.42 5.66
C GLU A 183 15.97 7.66 6.05
N LEU A 184 15.45 8.84 5.75
CA LEU A 184 16.02 10.09 6.24
C LEU A 184 15.89 10.14 7.77
N THR A 185 17.05 10.24 8.44
CA THR A 185 17.11 10.32 9.89
C THR A 185 16.54 11.63 10.39
N PHE A 186 16.07 11.67 11.64
CA PHE A 186 15.61 12.93 12.26
C PHE A 186 16.67 14.05 12.17
N ALA A 187 17.97 13.72 12.26
CA ALA A 187 19.05 14.68 12.14
C ALA A 187 19.11 15.34 10.75
N ASP A 188 18.76 14.62 9.68
CA ASP A 188 18.84 15.11 8.31
C ASP A 188 17.61 15.93 7.90
N ARG A 189 16.43 15.59 8.42
CA ARG A 189 15.14 16.19 7.98
C ARG A 189 14.38 17.00 9.03
N GLY A 190 14.70 16.82 10.32
CA GLY A 190 13.90 17.34 11.42
C GLY A 190 12.48 16.79 11.44
N TRP A 191 11.59 17.56 12.08
CA TRP A 191 10.17 17.26 12.19
C TRP A 191 9.46 17.29 10.83
N LEU A 192 8.61 16.29 10.60
CA LEU A 192 7.71 16.24 9.46
C LEU A 192 6.38 16.91 9.81
N TYR A 193 5.68 17.37 8.78
CA TYR A 193 4.37 17.99 8.91
C TYR A 193 3.40 17.26 7.99
N SER A 194 2.30 16.77 8.54
CA SER A 194 1.18 16.24 7.77
C SER A 194 -0.01 17.16 7.96
N ASN A 195 -0.44 17.83 6.88
CA ASN A 195 -1.78 18.41 6.83
C ASN A 195 -2.71 17.26 6.47
N VAL A 196 -3.54 16.83 7.42
CA VAL A 196 -4.28 15.56 7.34
C VAL A 196 -5.13 15.52 6.07
N THR A 197 -4.92 14.50 5.24
CA THR A 197 -5.60 14.28 3.96
C THR A 197 -6.22 12.89 3.92
N ASP A 198 -7.17 12.69 3.00
CA ASP A 198 -7.74 11.37 2.71
C ASP A 198 -6.68 10.43 2.11
N SER A 199 -6.36 9.35 2.83
CA SER A 199 -5.37 8.34 2.43
C SER A 199 -5.80 7.56 1.18
N SER A 200 -7.10 7.50 0.90
CA SER A 200 -7.65 6.82 -0.27
C SER A 200 -7.51 7.63 -1.57
N GLY A 201 -7.35 8.96 -1.43
CA GLY A 201 -7.11 9.92 -2.50
C GLY A 201 -8.35 10.46 -3.21
N PHE A 202 -9.55 10.13 -2.75
CA PHE A 202 -10.80 10.63 -3.35
C PHE A 202 -10.98 12.13 -3.09
N HIS A 203 -10.50 12.60 -1.94
CA HIS A 203 -10.43 14.02 -1.60
C HIS A 203 -8.97 14.50 -1.62
N ILE A 204 -8.70 15.52 -2.44
CA ILE A 204 -7.33 16.03 -2.64
C ILE A 204 -6.96 17.12 -1.63
N ARG A 205 -7.96 17.75 -1.01
CA ARG A 205 -7.77 18.82 -0.05
C ARG A 205 -7.63 18.26 1.37
N PRO A 206 -6.92 18.97 2.26
CA PRO A 206 -6.85 18.57 3.66
C PRO A 206 -8.24 18.49 4.29
N LEU A 207 -8.45 17.46 5.10
CA LEU A 207 -9.74 17.17 5.71
C LEU A 207 -10.13 18.25 6.73
N LEU A 208 -11.42 18.52 6.81
CA LEU A 208 -12.02 19.49 7.72
C LEU A 208 -12.52 18.78 8.99
N PHE A 209 -12.16 19.33 10.14
CA PHE A 209 -12.60 18.88 11.45
C PHE A 209 -13.44 19.98 12.10
N GLU A 210 -14.65 19.62 12.54
CA GLU A 210 -15.55 20.52 13.26
C GLU A 210 -15.19 20.59 14.73
N LEU A 211 -14.76 21.76 15.19
CA LEU A 211 -14.49 22.04 16.60
C LEU A 211 -15.62 22.86 17.19
N GLY A 212 -15.87 22.68 18.49
CA GLY A 212 -16.70 23.53 19.33
C GLY A 212 -15.88 24.27 20.40
N GLU A 213 -16.54 24.73 21.47
CA GLU A 213 -15.87 25.41 22.60
C GLU A 213 -15.01 24.47 23.45
N ASN A 214 -15.43 23.23 23.61
CA ASN A 214 -14.71 22.20 24.36
C ASN A 214 -14.63 20.95 23.49
N ASN A 215 -13.41 20.49 23.23
CA ASN A 215 -13.16 19.37 22.34
C ASN A 215 -12.33 18.29 23.02
N THR A 216 -12.53 17.05 22.61
CA THR A 216 -11.65 15.93 22.95
C THR A 216 -11.19 15.26 21.67
N ILE A 217 -9.89 15.22 21.44
CA ILE A 217 -9.31 14.45 20.35
C ILE A 217 -8.73 13.15 20.89
N TYR A 218 -9.00 12.05 20.18
CA TYR A 218 -8.49 10.73 20.46
C TYR A 218 -7.72 10.19 19.25
N PHE A 219 -6.48 9.81 19.45
CA PHE A 219 -5.62 9.15 18.46
C PHE A 219 -5.44 7.69 18.83
N TYR A 220 -5.49 6.81 17.84
CA TYR A 220 -5.07 5.41 17.96
C TYR A 220 -4.05 5.11 16.86
N ILE A 221 -2.88 4.60 17.21
CA ILE A 221 -1.82 4.20 16.27
C ILE A 221 -2.00 2.72 15.95
N SER A 222 -2.48 2.41 14.74
CA SER A 222 -2.70 1.03 14.32
C SER A 222 -1.44 0.37 13.76
N ARG A 223 -0.46 1.16 13.29
CA ARG A 223 0.79 0.64 12.72
C ARG A 223 1.94 1.61 12.92
N GLU A 224 3.08 1.08 13.36
CA GLU A 224 4.37 1.75 13.57
C GLU A 224 4.32 2.90 14.60
N SER A 225 5.28 2.91 15.52
CA SER A 225 5.37 3.92 16.57
C SER A 225 5.74 5.30 16.02
N VAL A 226 5.28 6.36 16.68
CA VAL A 226 5.49 7.75 16.25
C VAL A 226 5.72 8.70 17.42
N HIS A 227 6.61 9.67 17.24
CA HIS A 227 6.70 10.85 18.08
C HIS A 227 5.80 11.94 17.51
N ILE A 228 4.93 12.53 18.34
CA ILE A 228 4.11 13.69 17.99
C ILE A 228 4.57 14.89 18.83
N ARG A 229 5.02 15.96 18.17
CA ARG A 229 5.46 17.19 18.84
C ARG A 229 4.32 18.16 19.07
N SER A 230 3.48 18.35 18.06
CA SER A 230 2.34 19.25 18.15
C SER A 230 1.22 18.84 17.21
N ILE A 231 0.00 19.25 17.58
CA ILE A 231 -1.17 19.19 16.71
C ILE A 231 -1.73 20.59 16.61
N THR A 232 -1.87 21.10 15.40
CA THR A 232 -2.37 22.45 15.13
C THR A 232 -3.66 22.36 14.34
N PHE A 233 -4.73 22.92 14.88
CA PHE A 233 -5.95 23.20 14.14
C PHE A 233 -5.89 24.63 13.63
N ARG A 234 -5.93 24.81 12.33
CA ARG A 234 -5.89 26.12 11.70
C ARG A 234 -7.04 26.31 10.73
N SER A 235 -7.34 27.57 10.46
CA SER A 235 -8.26 27.96 9.40
C SER A 235 -7.84 27.30 8.08
N PRO A 236 -8.78 26.71 7.33
CA PRO A 236 -8.46 26.14 6.03
C PRO A 236 -7.89 27.20 5.08
N GLU A 237 -6.82 26.87 4.35
CA GLU A 237 -6.16 27.81 3.44
C GLU A 237 -6.87 27.83 2.09
N LYS A 238 -7.34 29.02 1.67
CA LYS A 238 -7.77 29.23 0.29
C LYS A 238 -6.54 29.46 -0.59
N LEU A 239 -6.32 28.59 -1.57
CA LEU A 239 -5.29 28.82 -2.58
C LEU A 239 -5.74 29.91 -3.57
N PRO A 240 -4.82 30.82 -3.98
CA PRO A 240 -5.10 31.73 -5.07
C PRO A 240 -5.25 30.94 -6.38
N SER A 241 -6.03 31.45 -7.32
CA SER A 241 -5.94 31.05 -8.72
C SER A 241 -4.59 31.47 -9.30
N TYR A 242 -4.14 30.83 -10.38
CA TYR A 242 -2.93 31.24 -11.08
C TYR A 242 -3.01 32.71 -11.54
N SER A 243 -4.19 33.19 -11.92
CA SER A 243 -4.40 34.60 -12.29
C SER A 243 -4.11 35.56 -11.12
N GLU A 244 -4.57 35.22 -9.91
CA GLU A 244 -4.30 36.01 -8.69
C GLU A 244 -2.83 35.92 -8.27
N TYR A 245 -2.25 34.73 -8.36
CA TYR A 245 -0.81 34.52 -8.15
C TYR A 245 0.01 35.39 -9.11
N ALA A 246 -0.24 35.32 -10.42
CA ALA A 246 0.50 36.06 -11.44
C ALA A 246 0.39 37.58 -11.27
N LYS A 247 -0.78 38.09 -10.83
CA LYS A 247 -0.98 39.51 -10.52
C LYS A 247 -0.03 40.01 -9.42
N SER A 248 0.28 39.17 -8.45
CA SER A 248 1.19 39.51 -7.33
C SER A 248 2.64 39.72 -7.79
N TYR A 249 3.00 39.27 -9.00
CA TYR A 249 4.36 39.32 -9.55
C TYR A 249 4.47 40.08 -10.87
N LEU A 250 3.49 40.91 -11.25
CA LEU A 250 3.49 41.66 -12.53
C LEU A 250 4.72 42.56 -12.74
N GLN A 251 5.34 43.03 -11.65
CA GLN A 251 6.51 43.91 -11.69
C GLN A 251 7.84 43.14 -11.76
N ILE A 252 7.81 41.82 -11.60
CA ILE A 252 9.01 40.98 -11.65
C ILE A 252 9.33 40.64 -13.11
N LYS A 253 10.59 40.79 -13.49
CA LYS A 253 11.07 40.44 -14.82
C LYS A 253 11.25 38.93 -14.95
N ASP A 254 11.15 38.46 -16.19
CA ASP A 254 11.57 37.09 -16.53
C ASP A 254 13.06 36.91 -16.26
N ALA A 255 13.43 35.72 -15.81
CA ALA A 255 14.84 35.34 -15.70
C ALA A 255 15.54 35.41 -17.07
N SER A 256 16.84 35.66 -17.06
CA SER A 256 17.70 35.70 -18.23
C SER A 256 18.31 34.34 -18.57
N GLN A 257 18.46 33.44 -17.59
CA GLN A 257 19.12 32.14 -17.76
C GLN A 257 18.30 30.98 -17.16
N SER A 258 18.31 29.85 -17.87
CA SER A 258 17.68 28.60 -17.40
C SER A 258 18.67 27.87 -16.50
N LEU A 259 18.16 27.13 -15.51
CA LEU A 259 19.01 26.26 -14.70
C LEU A 259 19.43 25.02 -15.49
N PRO A 260 20.53 24.35 -15.09
CA PRO A 260 20.84 23.00 -15.56
C PRO A 260 19.67 22.05 -15.32
N PHE A 261 19.54 21.01 -16.17
CA PHE A 261 18.51 20.00 -15.97
C PHE A 261 18.71 19.29 -14.63
N ILE A 262 17.62 19.16 -13.89
CA ILE A 262 17.56 18.36 -12.68
C ILE A 262 17.22 16.94 -13.13
N GLN A 263 18.11 15.99 -12.87
CA GLN A 263 17.92 14.57 -13.17
C GLN A 263 16.81 14.01 -12.27
N ALA A 264 15.72 13.51 -12.85
CA ALA A 264 14.54 13.12 -12.08
C ALA A 264 14.82 11.89 -11.22
N GLU A 265 15.67 10.99 -11.69
CA GLU A 265 16.08 9.76 -11.02
C GLU A 265 16.92 9.95 -9.76
N ILE A 266 17.34 11.19 -9.48
CA ILE A 266 18.09 11.57 -8.27
C ILE A 266 17.23 12.52 -7.43
N PRO A 267 16.15 12.05 -6.79
CA PRO A 267 15.33 12.88 -5.92
C PRO A 267 16.09 13.28 -4.65
N ALA A 268 15.84 14.49 -4.15
CA ALA A 268 16.31 14.93 -2.84
C ALA A 268 15.70 14.08 -1.71
N TRP A 269 14.42 13.71 -1.87
CA TRP A 269 13.74 12.72 -1.04
C TRP A 269 12.48 12.20 -1.74
N LYS A 270 11.97 11.09 -1.24
CA LYS A 270 10.70 10.47 -1.63
C LYS A 270 9.99 9.93 -0.41
N ASN A 271 8.68 9.74 -0.45
CA ASN A 271 7.96 9.22 0.72
C ASN A 271 7.69 7.70 0.66
N ASP A 272 8.21 7.01 -0.35
CA ASP A 272 8.14 5.56 -0.45
C ASP A 272 9.46 5.00 -0.98
N ALA A 273 10.02 4.04 -0.25
CA ALA A 273 11.26 3.36 -0.61
C ALA A 273 11.15 2.54 -1.89
N THR A 274 9.94 2.16 -2.34
CA THR A 274 9.77 1.37 -3.57
C THR A 274 9.90 2.22 -4.84
N ILE A 275 9.89 3.55 -4.74
CA ILE A 275 10.08 4.44 -5.89
C ILE A 275 11.58 4.57 -6.15
N VAL A 276 12.10 3.72 -7.02
CA VAL A 276 13.53 3.65 -7.35
C VAL A 276 13.78 4.05 -8.80
N ALA A 277 15.01 4.47 -9.08
CA ALA A 277 15.45 4.73 -10.44
C ALA A 277 15.33 3.47 -11.32
N THR A 278 14.97 3.69 -12.58
CA THR A 278 14.80 2.68 -13.62
C THR A 278 15.54 3.06 -14.89
N ALA A 279 15.86 2.06 -15.71
CA ALA A 279 16.51 2.26 -17.00
C ALA A 279 15.48 2.29 -18.13
N ASP A 280 15.35 3.43 -18.80
CA ASP A 280 14.69 3.51 -20.11
C ASP A 280 15.70 3.13 -21.19
N ARG A 281 15.47 1.97 -21.81
CA ARG A 281 16.26 1.44 -22.93
C ARG A 281 15.52 1.57 -24.27
N ILE A 282 14.44 2.35 -24.28
CA ILE A 282 13.59 2.55 -25.45
C ILE A 282 14.02 3.80 -26.21
N SER A 283 14.32 4.90 -25.51
CA SER A 283 14.69 6.18 -26.13
C SER A 283 16.17 6.51 -25.90
N PRO A 284 16.95 6.79 -26.97
CA PRO A 284 18.33 7.28 -26.83
C PRO A 284 18.39 8.78 -26.47
N ALA A 285 17.24 9.45 -26.34
CA ALA A 285 17.14 10.85 -25.92
C ALA A 285 17.01 11.02 -24.40
N THR A 286 16.87 9.92 -23.65
CA THR A 286 16.77 9.90 -22.19
C THR A 286 18.14 10.10 -21.55
N ILE A 287 18.23 10.91 -20.49
CA ILE A 287 19.51 11.30 -19.88
C ILE A 287 19.56 10.91 -18.39
N PRO A 288 20.68 10.34 -17.91
CA PRO A 288 21.91 10.06 -18.63
C PRO A 288 21.77 8.91 -19.64
N TYR A 289 22.55 8.98 -20.72
CA TYR A 289 22.61 7.96 -21.76
C TYR A 289 23.99 7.29 -21.77
N LYS A 290 24.02 5.97 -21.58
CA LYS A 290 25.26 5.16 -21.57
C LYS A 290 25.36 4.16 -22.73
N GLY A 291 24.68 4.45 -23.84
CA GLY A 291 24.75 3.60 -25.03
C GLY A 291 24.13 2.22 -24.79
N SER A 292 24.97 1.19 -24.93
CA SER A 292 24.60 -0.21 -24.72
C SER A 292 24.46 -0.57 -23.22
N LYS A 293 25.10 0.19 -22.33
CA LYS A 293 25.11 -0.08 -20.88
C LYS A 293 23.77 0.23 -20.23
N ILE A 294 23.51 -0.41 -19.11
CA ILE A 294 22.35 -0.09 -18.27
C ILE A 294 22.57 1.28 -17.64
N SER A 295 21.73 2.25 -18.00
CA SER A 295 21.71 3.59 -17.41
C SER A 295 20.41 3.75 -16.64
N LEU A 296 20.48 3.94 -15.33
CA LEU A 296 19.32 4.33 -14.52
C LEU A 296 19.10 5.82 -14.76
N ASN A 297 18.08 6.16 -15.54
CA ASN A 297 17.88 7.49 -16.13
C ASN A 297 16.43 7.95 -16.11
N THR A 298 15.59 7.24 -15.37
CA THR A 298 14.19 7.58 -15.18
C THR A 298 13.75 7.22 -13.78
N ILE A 299 12.63 7.79 -13.33
CA ILE A 299 11.96 7.41 -12.10
C ILE A 299 10.45 7.50 -12.26
N GLY A 300 9.73 6.80 -11.39
CA GLY A 300 8.27 6.82 -11.34
C GLY A 300 7.69 5.50 -11.83
N ALA A 301 7.03 5.52 -12.99
CA ALA A 301 6.47 4.33 -13.63
C ALA A 301 5.50 3.56 -12.72
N SER A 302 5.59 2.24 -12.73
CA SER A 302 4.84 1.31 -11.86
C SER A 302 5.08 1.53 -10.37
N GLY A 303 6.21 2.12 -9.98
CA GLY A 303 6.50 2.44 -8.58
C GLY A 303 5.74 3.65 -8.04
N TRP A 304 5.29 4.56 -8.92
CA TRP A 304 4.67 5.84 -8.54
C TRP A 304 3.24 5.97 -9.06
N THR A 305 2.35 5.17 -8.47
CA THR A 305 0.98 4.95 -8.95
C THR A 305 -0.12 5.33 -7.97
N SER A 306 0.18 5.31 -6.67
CA SER A 306 -0.83 5.41 -5.59
C SER A 306 -0.90 6.81 -4.99
N SER A 307 -2.09 7.20 -4.50
CA SER A 307 -2.34 8.52 -3.91
C SER A 307 -1.38 8.85 -2.77
N GLY A 308 -1.00 10.11 -2.67
CA GLY A 308 -0.11 10.63 -1.63
C GLY A 308 1.37 10.30 -1.85
N LYS A 309 1.74 9.44 -2.80
CA LYS A 309 3.14 9.15 -3.11
C LYS A 309 3.82 10.36 -3.75
N GLU A 310 4.97 10.75 -3.21
CA GLU A 310 5.62 12.03 -3.49
C GLU A 310 7.10 11.86 -3.81
N LEU A 311 7.54 12.57 -4.86
CA LEU A 311 8.93 12.73 -5.26
C LEU A 311 9.30 14.22 -5.16
N ALA A 312 10.47 14.51 -4.60
CA ALA A 312 10.93 15.87 -4.38
C ALA A 312 12.37 16.09 -4.85
N TRP A 313 12.63 17.26 -5.40
CA TRP A 313 13.92 17.70 -5.91
C TRP A 313 14.25 19.09 -5.40
N SER A 314 15.54 19.35 -5.19
CA SER A 314 16.05 20.64 -4.74
C SER A 314 16.73 21.39 -5.87
N PHE A 315 16.53 22.70 -5.94
CA PHE A 315 17.22 23.56 -6.90
C PHE A 315 17.44 24.96 -6.32
N THR A 316 18.45 25.66 -6.84
CA THR A 316 18.83 27.01 -6.40
C THR A 316 19.01 27.88 -7.64
N PRO A 317 18.09 28.83 -7.90
CA PRO A 317 18.25 29.78 -9.00
C PRO A 317 19.40 30.74 -8.74
N ASP A 318 20.17 31.09 -9.78
CA ASP A 318 21.29 32.03 -9.64
C ASP A 318 20.83 33.50 -9.58
N GLU A 319 19.68 33.80 -10.18
CA GLU A 319 19.11 35.15 -10.22
C GLU A 319 17.63 35.15 -9.79
N THR A 320 17.16 36.31 -9.33
CA THR A 320 15.75 36.52 -9.02
C THR A 320 14.98 36.80 -10.30
N GLY A 321 13.90 36.07 -10.54
CA GLY A 321 13.08 36.28 -11.73
C GLY A 321 11.89 35.34 -11.82
N MET A 322 11.14 35.49 -12.90
CA MET A 322 10.09 34.56 -13.28
C MET A 322 10.66 33.44 -14.15
N TYR A 323 10.28 32.20 -13.85
CA TYR A 323 10.70 30.98 -14.53
C TYR A 323 9.50 30.15 -14.98
N GLU A 324 9.68 29.29 -15.96
CA GLU A 324 8.74 28.21 -16.28
C GLU A 324 9.23 26.88 -15.72
N ILE A 325 8.31 26.04 -15.26
CA ILE A 325 8.62 24.67 -14.85
C ILE A 325 8.18 23.72 -15.97
N ARG A 326 9.11 22.86 -16.40
CA ARG A 326 8.88 21.86 -17.45
C ARG A 326 9.38 20.49 -17.01
N PHE A 327 8.72 19.45 -17.47
CA PHE A 327 9.04 18.06 -17.17
C PHE A 327 9.18 17.29 -18.48
N ARG A 328 10.26 16.52 -18.64
CA ARG A 328 10.30 15.47 -19.66
C ARG A 328 9.67 14.21 -19.06
N THR A 329 8.55 13.81 -19.64
CA THR A 329 7.67 12.81 -19.04
C THR A 329 7.05 11.90 -20.09
N ARG A 330 6.62 10.71 -19.67
CA ARG A 330 5.88 9.77 -20.51
C ARG A 330 4.76 9.13 -19.71
N GLN A 331 3.56 9.15 -20.28
CA GLN A 331 2.40 8.40 -19.79
C GLN A 331 1.96 7.51 -20.95
N ASN A 332 2.43 6.26 -20.98
CA ASN A 332 2.06 5.30 -22.03
C ASN A 332 1.27 4.11 -21.47
N TYR A 333 0.83 4.22 -20.22
CA TYR A 333 0.24 3.13 -19.45
C TYR A 333 -1.28 3.04 -19.64
N LYS A 334 -1.95 4.18 -19.84
CA LYS A 334 -3.41 4.23 -19.82
C LYS A 334 -3.98 5.11 -20.90
N ARG A 335 -4.68 4.49 -21.84
CA ARG A 335 -5.59 5.20 -22.74
C ARG A 335 -6.88 5.49 -21.99
N GLY A 336 -7.59 6.55 -22.36
CA GLY A 336 -8.87 6.90 -21.74
C GLY A 336 -8.77 7.68 -20.42
N PHE A 337 -7.57 7.76 -19.82
CA PHE A 337 -7.30 8.54 -18.60
C PHE A 337 -6.03 9.38 -18.78
N TYR A 338 -5.87 10.38 -17.94
CA TYR A 338 -4.62 11.10 -17.77
C TYR A 338 -4.09 10.89 -16.36
N ALA A 339 -2.77 10.87 -16.19
CA ALA A 339 -2.17 10.87 -14.86
C ALA A 339 -2.27 12.28 -14.28
N THR A 340 -2.53 12.38 -12.98
CA THR A 340 -2.60 13.66 -12.27
C THR A 340 -1.53 13.80 -11.21
N ARG A 341 -0.95 14.99 -11.10
CA ARG A 341 -0.01 15.34 -10.01
C ARG A 341 -0.35 16.68 -9.38
N THR A 342 -0.20 16.77 -8.07
CA THR A 342 -0.14 18.04 -7.36
C THR A 342 1.30 18.53 -7.32
N LEU A 343 1.56 19.72 -7.87
CA LEU A 343 2.85 20.41 -7.77
C LEU A 343 2.90 21.23 -6.49
N LYS A 344 3.97 21.05 -5.72
CA LYS A 344 4.27 21.83 -4.52
C LYS A 344 5.62 22.50 -4.66
N ILE A 345 5.71 23.73 -4.15
CA ILE A 345 6.96 24.45 -3.94
C ILE A 345 7.10 24.64 -2.42
N ASN A 346 8.20 24.13 -1.85
CA ASN A 346 8.45 24.08 -0.42
C ASN A 346 7.30 23.44 0.38
N GLY A 347 6.70 22.38 -0.18
CA GLY A 347 5.64 21.60 0.46
C GLY A 347 4.22 22.18 0.31
N VAL A 348 4.05 23.33 -0.35
CA VAL A 348 2.75 23.98 -0.53
C VAL A 348 2.42 24.14 -2.03
N PRO A 349 1.19 23.83 -2.47
CA PRO A 349 0.76 24.16 -3.82
C PRO A 349 0.74 25.69 -4.03
N PRO A 350 1.39 26.22 -5.08
CA PRO A 350 1.51 27.68 -5.25
C PRO A 350 0.19 28.36 -5.65
N PHE A 351 -0.72 27.63 -6.28
CA PHE A 351 -2.05 28.08 -6.70
C PHE A 351 -2.96 26.86 -6.91
N ALA A 352 -4.29 27.06 -6.97
CA ALA A 352 -5.28 25.99 -7.01
C ALA A 352 -5.10 25.03 -8.20
N GLU A 353 -4.83 25.56 -9.39
CA GLU A 353 -4.64 24.76 -10.61
C GLU A 353 -3.38 23.86 -10.53
N ALA A 354 -2.41 24.17 -9.66
CA ALA A 354 -1.24 23.33 -9.44
C ALA A 354 -1.57 22.03 -8.68
N GLU A 355 -2.75 21.93 -8.07
CA GLU A 355 -3.19 20.70 -7.39
C GLU A 355 -3.58 19.58 -8.36
N ASN A 356 -3.77 19.90 -9.64
CA ASN A 356 -4.30 18.98 -10.63
C ASN A 356 -3.63 19.14 -12.01
N LEU A 357 -2.32 18.93 -12.05
CA LEU A 357 -1.57 18.89 -13.32
C LEU A 357 -1.94 17.62 -14.09
N ARG A 358 -2.38 17.77 -15.35
CA ARG A 358 -2.85 16.68 -16.21
C ARG A 358 -1.78 16.23 -17.19
N PHE A 359 -1.41 14.94 -17.12
CA PHE A 359 -0.44 14.28 -18.01
C PHE A 359 -1.18 13.27 -18.89
N THR A 360 -1.42 13.64 -20.15
CA THR A 360 -2.18 12.82 -21.10
C THR A 360 -1.35 11.67 -21.67
N TYR A 361 -2.05 10.65 -22.15
CA TYR A 361 -1.42 9.50 -22.81
C TYR A 361 -0.62 9.90 -24.05
N ASP A 362 0.63 9.45 -24.12
CA ASP A 362 1.46 9.45 -25.32
C ASP A 362 2.45 8.28 -25.26
N SER A 363 2.66 7.59 -26.39
CA SER A 363 3.61 6.47 -26.46
C SER A 363 5.08 6.91 -26.37
N SER A 364 5.36 8.16 -26.73
CA SER A 364 6.69 8.77 -26.76
C SER A 364 6.88 9.72 -25.58
N TRP A 365 8.13 10.08 -25.32
CA TRP A 365 8.45 11.12 -24.34
C TRP A 365 7.94 12.49 -24.80
N GLN A 366 7.46 13.29 -23.85
CA GLN A 366 6.88 14.61 -24.07
C GLN A 366 7.54 15.66 -23.15
N ILE A 367 7.62 16.92 -23.61
CA ILE A 367 7.94 18.07 -22.73
C ILE A 367 6.64 18.70 -22.25
N TYR A 368 6.24 18.33 -21.05
CA TYR A 368 5.11 18.94 -20.35
C TYR A 368 5.54 20.28 -19.73
N SER A 369 4.82 21.35 -20.03
CA SER A 369 5.00 22.65 -19.38
C SER A 369 3.84 22.87 -18.42
N VAL A 370 4.14 23.21 -17.17
CA VAL A 370 3.08 23.57 -16.21
C VAL A 370 2.31 24.74 -16.79
N SER A 371 1.00 24.59 -16.96
CA SER A 371 0.16 25.52 -17.70
C SER A 371 -1.27 25.53 -17.18
N VAL A 372 -1.94 26.65 -17.40
CA VAL A 372 -3.39 26.83 -17.18
C VAL A 372 -3.99 27.30 -18.50
N ASP A 373 -5.07 26.66 -18.96
CA ASP A 373 -5.69 26.90 -20.27
C ASP A 373 -4.67 26.88 -21.43
N ASP A 374 -3.78 25.87 -21.44
CA ASP A 374 -2.70 25.67 -22.40
C ASP A 374 -1.65 26.82 -22.46
N LYS A 375 -1.67 27.74 -21.50
CA LYS A 375 -0.68 28.83 -21.38
C LYS A 375 0.33 28.50 -20.29
N PRO A 376 1.66 28.50 -20.58
CA PRO A 376 2.68 28.26 -19.59
C PRO A 376 2.58 29.17 -18.37
N CYS A 377 2.63 28.57 -17.18
CA CYS A 377 2.66 29.28 -15.92
C CYS A 377 4.08 29.76 -15.61
N LYS A 378 4.18 30.98 -15.07
CA LYS A 378 5.41 31.57 -14.59
C LYS A 378 5.46 31.51 -13.07
N PHE A 379 6.61 31.13 -12.52
CA PHE A 379 6.87 30.95 -11.10
C PHE A 379 7.94 31.94 -10.66
N TYR A 380 7.73 32.57 -9.52
CA TYR A 380 8.68 33.51 -8.96
C TYR A 380 9.68 32.76 -8.10
N PHE A 381 10.96 32.95 -8.38
CA PHE A 381 12.01 32.48 -7.50
C PHE A 381 13.04 33.56 -7.22
N GLU A 382 13.56 33.52 -5.99
CA GLU A 382 14.64 34.39 -5.51
C GLU A 382 16.00 33.74 -5.82
N GLY A 383 16.92 34.53 -6.38
CA GLY A 383 18.30 34.11 -6.62
C GLY A 383 19.03 33.79 -5.32
N GLY A 384 19.82 32.72 -5.33
CA GLY A 384 20.60 32.23 -4.18
C GLY A 384 19.79 31.46 -3.13
N LYS A 385 18.46 31.37 -3.27
CA LYS A 385 17.60 30.63 -2.34
C LYS A 385 17.30 29.23 -2.88
N THR A 386 17.49 28.23 -2.02
CA THR A 386 17.14 26.84 -2.36
C THR A 386 15.65 26.61 -2.18
N TYR A 387 15.04 26.02 -3.21
CA TYR A 387 13.64 25.60 -3.23
C TYR A 387 13.55 24.08 -3.34
N THR A 388 12.52 23.51 -2.74
CA THR A 388 12.11 22.12 -2.99
C THR A 388 10.90 22.12 -3.89
N LEU A 389 11.02 21.52 -5.07
CA LEU A 389 9.89 21.19 -5.94
C LEU A 389 9.50 19.75 -5.67
N SER A 390 8.22 19.48 -5.45
CA SER A 390 7.71 18.11 -5.36
C SER A 390 6.44 17.90 -6.16
N LEU A 391 6.27 16.66 -6.60
CA LEU A 391 5.06 16.18 -7.26
C LEU A 391 4.45 15.08 -6.40
N VAL A 392 3.16 15.21 -6.10
CA VAL A 392 2.37 14.21 -5.37
C VAL A 392 1.42 13.54 -6.34
N MET A 393 1.35 12.21 -6.34
CA MET A 393 0.29 11.51 -7.04
C MET A 393 -1.05 11.79 -6.35
N THR A 394 -2.02 12.25 -7.14
CA THR A 394 -3.39 12.54 -6.73
C THR A 394 -4.35 11.93 -7.75
N LEU A 395 -5.61 11.70 -7.38
CA LEU A 395 -6.67 11.33 -8.33
C LEU A 395 -7.25 12.55 -9.07
N GLY A 396 -6.94 13.77 -8.61
CA GLY A 396 -7.34 15.01 -9.27
C GLY A 396 -8.84 15.06 -9.55
N ASP A 397 -9.23 15.38 -10.79
CA ASP A 397 -10.63 15.46 -11.20
C ASP A 397 -11.41 14.15 -11.03
N PHE A 398 -10.73 13.01 -11.00
CA PHE A 398 -11.38 11.70 -10.89
C PHE A 398 -11.70 11.31 -9.44
N GLY A 399 -11.13 11.98 -8.44
CA GLY A 399 -11.24 11.58 -7.04
C GLY A 399 -12.69 11.41 -6.58
N LYS A 400 -13.54 12.41 -6.85
CA LYS A 400 -14.97 12.40 -6.50
C LYS A 400 -15.74 11.24 -7.14
N ASP A 401 -15.58 11.03 -8.44
CA ASP A 401 -16.33 10.00 -9.18
C ASP A 401 -15.85 8.59 -8.85
N LEU A 402 -14.56 8.43 -8.57
CA LEU A 402 -14.02 7.17 -8.06
C LEU A 402 -14.49 6.89 -6.63
N GLY A 403 -14.60 7.91 -5.77
CA GLY A 403 -15.19 7.80 -4.43
C GLY A 403 -16.65 7.32 -4.49
N ARG A 404 -17.48 7.96 -5.32
CA ARG A 404 -18.88 7.55 -5.55
C ARG A 404 -19.00 6.12 -6.08
N THR A 405 -18.07 5.69 -6.94
CA THR A 405 -18.06 4.31 -7.44
C THR A 405 -17.67 3.33 -6.33
N GLN A 406 -16.71 3.68 -5.46
CA GLN A 406 -16.33 2.83 -4.33
C GLN A 406 -17.49 2.65 -3.34
N GLU A 407 -18.25 3.71 -3.07
CA GLU A 407 -19.49 3.62 -2.29
C GLU A 407 -20.51 2.69 -2.94
N SER A 408 -20.70 2.82 -4.27
CA SER A 408 -21.61 1.95 -5.02
C SER A 408 -21.18 0.49 -4.95
N ILE A 409 -19.88 0.20 -5.09
CA ILE A 409 -19.31 -1.14 -4.94
C ILE A 409 -19.59 -1.72 -3.54
N ASN A 410 -19.47 -0.91 -2.48
CA ASN A 410 -19.76 -1.37 -1.11
C ASN A 410 -21.24 -1.78 -0.98
N VAL A 411 -22.16 -0.94 -1.46
CA VAL A 411 -23.60 -1.26 -1.47
C VAL A 411 -23.90 -2.51 -2.31
N LEU A 412 -23.25 -2.67 -3.47
CA LEU A 412 -23.42 -3.87 -4.30
C LEU A 412 -22.94 -5.15 -3.62
N ASN A 413 -21.86 -5.07 -2.84
CA ASN A 413 -21.40 -6.19 -2.02
C ASN A 413 -22.39 -6.53 -0.89
N ASP A 414 -23.04 -5.52 -0.30
CA ASP A 414 -24.10 -5.72 0.70
C ASP A 414 -25.34 -6.38 0.07
N ILE A 415 -25.79 -5.88 -1.09
CA ILE A 415 -26.86 -6.49 -1.88
C ILE A 415 -26.52 -7.95 -2.22
N TYR A 416 -25.30 -8.21 -2.73
CA TYR A 416 -24.87 -9.57 -3.06
C TYR A 416 -24.85 -10.49 -1.82
N ARG A 417 -24.38 -9.99 -0.68
CA ARG A 417 -24.36 -10.74 0.59
C ARG A 417 -25.77 -11.11 1.05
N GLU A 418 -26.71 -10.17 1.02
CA GLU A 418 -28.09 -10.43 1.42
C GLU A 418 -28.77 -11.47 0.50
N LEU A 419 -28.56 -11.35 -0.81
CA LEU A 419 -29.02 -12.35 -1.79
C LEU A 419 -28.42 -13.73 -1.53
N LEU A 420 -27.12 -13.79 -1.19
CA LEU A 420 -26.42 -15.02 -0.84
C LEU A 420 -27.01 -15.66 0.43
N MET A 421 -27.34 -14.86 1.46
CA MET A 421 -27.98 -15.36 2.68
C MET A 421 -29.35 -15.99 2.42
N ILE A 422 -30.10 -15.48 1.44
CA ILE A 422 -31.45 -15.97 1.11
C ILE A 422 -31.40 -17.20 0.19
N MET A 423 -30.59 -17.14 -0.86
CA MET A 423 -30.67 -18.08 -1.98
C MET A 423 -29.50 -19.08 -2.05
N GLY A 424 -28.42 -18.84 -1.30
CA GLY A 424 -27.18 -19.60 -1.39
C GLY A 424 -26.33 -19.23 -2.60
N SER A 425 -25.11 -19.77 -2.67
CA SER A 425 -24.16 -19.49 -3.77
C SER A 425 -24.54 -20.16 -5.09
N THR A 426 -25.35 -21.22 -5.03
CA THR A 426 -25.88 -21.97 -6.17
C THR A 426 -27.40 -22.04 -6.07
N PRO A 427 -28.10 -20.93 -6.36
CA PRO A 427 -29.55 -20.85 -6.21
C PRO A 427 -30.29 -21.74 -7.22
N ASP A 428 -31.47 -22.23 -6.84
CA ASP A 428 -32.36 -22.95 -7.74
C ASP A 428 -33.06 -21.96 -8.68
N THR A 429 -32.66 -21.97 -9.94
CA THR A 429 -33.18 -21.07 -10.98
C THR A 429 -34.66 -21.25 -11.29
N MET A 430 -35.29 -22.34 -10.85
CA MET A 430 -36.71 -22.61 -11.06
C MET A 430 -37.58 -22.16 -9.88
N ARG A 431 -36.96 -21.78 -8.76
CA ARG A 431 -37.66 -21.32 -7.56
C ARG A 431 -37.89 -19.81 -7.60
N ASP A 432 -39.12 -19.40 -7.29
CA ASP A 432 -39.41 -18.01 -6.96
C ASP A 432 -39.10 -17.75 -5.48
N TYR A 433 -38.05 -16.97 -5.24
CA TYR A 433 -37.62 -16.60 -3.89
C TYR A 433 -38.44 -15.44 -3.31
N ASN A 434 -39.39 -14.86 -4.04
CA ASN A 434 -40.23 -13.73 -3.59
C ASN A 434 -39.38 -12.58 -3.02
N LEU A 435 -38.28 -12.23 -3.71
CA LEU A 435 -37.32 -11.22 -3.24
C LEU A 435 -37.96 -9.84 -3.08
N ASP A 436 -38.96 -9.51 -3.90
CA ASP A 436 -39.79 -8.30 -3.78
C ASP A 436 -40.53 -8.19 -2.45
N LYS A 437 -40.85 -9.32 -1.81
CA LYS A 437 -41.53 -9.35 -0.51
C LYS A 437 -40.55 -9.47 0.65
N GLN A 438 -39.45 -10.19 0.45
CA GLN A 438 -38.46 -10.44 1.51
C GLN A 438 -37.50 -9.26 1.69
N ILE A 439 -37.07 -8.65 0.59
CA ILE A 439 -36.03 -7.59 0.56
C ILE A 439 -36.44 -6.42 -0.37
N PRO A 440 -37.63 -5.83 -0.19
CA PRO A 440 -38.16 -4.78 -1.07
C PRO A 440 -37.23 -3.56 -1.19
N ASP A 441 -36.54 -3.21 -0.11
CA ASP A 441 -35.66 -2.04 -0.10
C ASP A 441 -34.35 -2.31 -0.84
N THR A 442 -33.79 -3.52 -0.73
CA THR A 442 -32.63 -3.98 -1.51
C THR A 442 -32.91 -3.95 -3.01
N ILE A 443 -34.12 -4.35 -3.41
CA ILE A 443 -34.58 -4.26 -4.80
C ILE A 443 -34.65 -2.81 -5.29
N LYS A 444 -35.14 -1.87 -4.47
CA LYS A 444 -35.14 -0.44 -4.82
C LYS A 444 -33.72 0.10 -4.90
N GLU A 445 -32.86 -0.31 -3.97
CA GLU A 445 -31.46 0.12 -3.92
C GLU A 445 -30.70 -0.27 -5.19
N MET A 446 -30.99 -1.43 -5.79
CA MET A 446 -30.43 -1.80 -7.11
C MET A 446 -30.70 -0.73 -8.18
N LEU A 447 -31.91 -0.15 -8.23
CA LEU A 447 -32.23 0.90 -9.21
C LEU A 447 -31.47 2.19 -8.90
N ILE A 448 -31.37 2.58 -7.63
CA ILE A 448 -30.59 3.75 -7.19
C ILE A 448 -29.13 3.59 -7.61
N GLN A 449 -28.54 2.42 -7.35
CA GLN A 449 -27.15 2.13 -7.73
C GLN A 449 -26.97 2.08 -9.25
N ALA A 450 -27.96 1.61 -10.00
CA ALA A 450 -27.93 1.67 -11.46
C ALA A 450 -27.84 3.12 -11.97
N GLU A 451 -28.64 4.02 -11.41
CA GLU A 451 -28.64 5.44 -11.78
C GLU A 451 -27.33 6.13 -11.38
N LYS A 452 -26.81 5.84 -10.18
CA LYS A 452 -25.50 6.34 -9.74
C LYS A 452 -24.37 5.92 -10.68
N LEU A 453 -24.28 4.63 -11.03
CA LEU A 453 -23.23 4.12 -11.90
C LEU A 453 -23.29 4.69 -13.32
N GLU A 454 -24.49 4.90 -13.87
CA GLU A 454 -24.65 5.54 -15.17
C GLU A 454 -24.20 7.01 -15.13
N GLN A 455 -24.63 7.75 -14.09
CA GLN A 455 -24.24 9.14 -13.91
C GLN A 455 -22.72 9.29 -13.76
N ILE A 456 -22.08 8.41 -13.01
CA ILE A 456 -20.63 8.40 -12.84
C ILE A 456 -19.93 8.16 -14.18
N ALA A 457 -20.40 7.19 -14.97
CA ALA A 457 -19.84 6.94 -16.30
C ALA A 457 -19.95 8.20 -17.19
N ASP A 458 -21.09 8.88 -17.17
CA ASP A 458 -21.30 10.11 -17.94
C ASP A 458 -20.42 11.27 -17.46
N ASP A 459 -20.19 11.40 -16.15
CA ASP A 459 -19.33 12.45 -15.58
C ASP A 459 -17.85 12.22 -15.95
N ILE A 460 -17.36 10.98 -15.84
CA ILE A 460 -15.99 10.62 -16.29
C ILE A 460 -15.84 10.84 -17.80
N GLN A 461 -16.86 10.49 -18.59
CA GLN A 461 -16.84 10.72 -20.04
C GLN A 461 -16.74 12.22 -20.38
N LYS A 462 -17.41 13.10 -19.63
CA LYS A 462 -17.29 14.57 -19.82
C LYS A 462 -15.90 15.08 -19.48
N ILE A 463 -15.28 14.56 -18.42
CA ILE A 463 -13.93 14.98 -17.98
C ILE A 463 -12.88 14.57 -19.01
N THR A 464 -12.96 13.33 -19.49
CA THR A 464 -11.91 12.75 -20.33
C THR A 464 -12.12 12.97 -21.83
N GLY A 465 -13.37 13.17 -22.25
CA GLY A 465 -13.77 13.19 -23.66
C GLY A 465 -13.79 11.80 -24.31
N PHE A 466 -13.49 10.72 -23.58
CA PHE A 466 -13.48 9.35 -24.11
C PHE A 466 -14.79 8.62 -23.78
N SER A 467 -15.42 8.02 -24.79
CA SER A 467 -16.65 7.23 -24.66
C SER A 467 -16.43 5.71 -24.71
N GLY A 468 -15.19 5.27 -24.49
CA GLY A 468 -14.65 3.97 -24.90
C GLY A 468 -14.99 2.78 -23.99
N SER A 469 -14.21 1.70 -24.15
CA SER A 469 -14.26 0.45 -23.39
C SER A 469 -14.03 0.63 -21.89
N GLU A 470 -13.40 1.73 -21.50
CA GLU A 470 -13.01 2.06 -20.13
C GLU A 470 -14.23 2.23 -19.22
N LEU A 471 -15.40 2.59 -19.74
CA LEU A 471 -16.62 2.79 -18.93
C LEU A 471 -17.61 1.61 -19.04
N ALA A 472 -17.26 0.58 -19.81
CA ALA A 472 -18.16 -0.54 -20.10
C ALA A 472 -18.59 -1.30 -18.84
N SER A 473 -17.69 -1.47 -17.87
CA SER A 473 -18.01 -2.17 -16.61
C SER A 473 -19.08 -1.45 -15.80
N LEU A 474 -19.05 -0.10 -15.73
CA LEU A 474 -20.05 0.70 -15.03
C LEU A 474 -21.42 0.57 -15.71
N ARG A 475 -21.47 0.80 -17.02
CA ARG A 475 -22.71 0.74 -17.81
C ARG A 475 -23.33 -0.65 -17.80
N LYS A 476 -22.52 -1.71 -17.93
CA LYS A 476 -22.98 -3.10 -17.88
C LYS A 476 -23.58 -3.44 -16.51
N MET A 477 -22.96 -2.99 -15.42
CA MET A 477 -23.53 -3.18 -14.09
C MET A 477 -24.84 -2.39 -13.93
N SER A 478 -24.89 -1.13 -14.39
CA SER A 478 -26.12 -0.34 -14.38
C SER A 478 -27.26 -1.06 -15.10
N GLU A 479 -27.03 -1.56 -16.32
CA GLU A 479 -28.02 -2.30 -17.10
C GLU A 479 -28.49 -3.57 -16.36
N GLN A 480 -27.54 -4.35 -15.81
CA GLN A 480 -27.86 -5.55 -15.04
C GLN A 480 -28.76 -5.26 -13.83
N LEU A 481 -28.48 -4.17 -13.10
CA LEU A 481 -29.26 -3.78 -11.93
C LEU A 481 -30.67 -3.29 -12.32
N ARG A 482 -30.82 -2.57 -13.43
CA ARG A 482 -32.13 -2.19 -13.97
C ARG A 482 -32.95 -3.42 -14.34
N GLU A 483 -32.32 -4.43 -14.94
CA GLU A 483 -32.99 -5.69 -15.25
C GLU A 483 -33.40 -6.46 -14.00
N PHE A 484 -32.53 -6.51 -12.98
CA PHE A 484 -32.85 -7.15 -11.71
C PHE A 484 -34.04 -6.49 -11.02
N ASN A 485 -34.10 -5.15 -10.99
CA ASN A 485 -35.23 -4.41 -10.46
C ASN A 485 -36.52 -4.62 -11.28
N LYS A 486 -36.42 -4.80 -12.60
CA LYS A 486 -37.58 -5.03 -13.48
C LYS A 486 -38.13 -6.46 -13.35
N ASP A 487 -37.26 -7.46 -13.27
CA ASP A 487 -37.63 -8.86 -13.11
C ASP A 487 -36.71 -9.57 -12.10
N HIS A 488 -37.16 -9.60 -10.83
CA HIS A 488 -36.38 -10.18 -9.73
C HIS A 488 -36.08 -11.67 -9.90
N ARG A 489 -36.84 -12.40 -10.75
CA ARG A 489 -36.61 -13.82 -11.02
C ARG A 489 -35.32 -14.06 -11.81
N GLU A 490 -34.80 -13.03 -12.46
CA GLU A 490 -33.54 -13.10 -13.18
C GLU A 490 -32.33 -13.13 -12.25
N ILE A 491 -32.48 -12.66 -11.01
CA ILE A 491 -31.39 -12.61 -10.02
C ILE A 491 -30.87 -14.02 -9.73
N SER A 492 -31.75 -15.01 -9.49
CA SER A 492 -31.34 -16.39 -9.22
C SER A 492 -30.59 -17.02 -10.41
N LYS A 493 -30.97 -16.69 -11.65
CA LYS A 493 -30.31 -17.18 -12.87
C LYS A 493 -28.94 -16.55 -13.10
N ARG A 494 -28.73 -15.33 -12.61
CA ARG A 494 -27.58 -14.49 -12.96
C ARG A 494 -26.75 -14.04 -11.75
N LEU A 495 -26.95 -14.67 -10.58
CA LEU A 495 -26.22 -14.35 -9.35
C LEU A 495 -24.69 -14.47 -9.52
N ARG A 496 -24.22 -15.52 -10.21
CA ARG A 496 -22.78 -15.67 -10.53
C ARG A 496 -22.27 -14.52 -11.40
N VAL A 497 -23.02 -14.17 -12.45
CA VAL A 497 -22.65 -13.06 -13.35
C VAL A 497 -22.64 -11.73 -12.60
N PHE A 498 -23.56 -11.52 -11.65
CA PHE A 498 -23.56 -10.35 -10.79
C PHE A 498 -22.28 -10.27 -9.93
N LYS A 499 -21.89 -11.37 -9.28
CA LYS A 499 -20.60 -11.47 -8.56
C LYS A 499 -19.42 -11.15 -9.46
N ASP A 500 -19.39 -11.73 -10.66
CA ASP A 500 -18.29 -11.54 -11.63
C ASP A 500 -18.22 -10.08 -12.10
N ASN A 501 -19.36 -9.42 -12.31
CA ASN A 501 -19.41 -8.01 -12.69
C ASN A 501 -19.01 -7.09 -11.51
N ILE A 502 -19.34 -7.42 -10.24
CA ILE A 502 -18.81 -6.70 -9.06
C ILE A 502 -17.29 -6.84 -9.00
N ALA A 503 -16.75 -8.04 -9.24
CA ALA A 503 -15.31 -8.26 -9.29
C ALA A 503 -14.65 -7.45 -10.41
N ALA A 504 -15.26 -7.42 -11.61
CA ALA A 504 -14.77 -6.60 -12.73
C ALA A 504 -14.80 -5.09 -12.41
N LEU A 505 -15.83 -4.60 -11.70
CA LEU A 505 -15.87 -3.22 -11.23
C LEU A 505 -14.78 -2.91 -10.19
N ASN A 506 -14.49 -3.84 -9.29
CA ASN A 506 -13.37 -3.70 -8.35
C ASN A 506 -12.02 -3.64 -9.07
N THR A 507 -11.79 -4.52 -10.05
CA THR A 507 -10.58 -4.47 -10.88
C THR A 507 -10.49 -3.15 -11.63
N TRP A 508 -11.58 -2.69 -12.25
CA TRP A 508 -11.63 -1.39 -12.91
C TRP A 508 -11.32 -0.24 -11.95
N MET A 509 -11.83 -0.27 -10.71
CA MET A 509 -11.55 0.72 -9.67
C MET A 509 -10.06 0.75 -9.31
N LEU A 510 -9.47 -0.42 -9.04
CA LEU A 510 -8.04 -0.55 -8.73
C LEU A 510 -7.17 -0.03 -9.87
N ASP A 511 -7.54 -0.40 -11.10
CA ASP A 511 -6.90 0.12 -12.28
C ASP A 511 -7.06 1.64 -12.27
N ALA A 512 -8.27 2.21 -12.35
CA ALA A 512 -8.53 3.65 -12.41
C ALA A 512 -7.76 4.49 -11.37
N LYS A 513 -7.62 3.99 -10.13
CA LYS A 513 -6.85 4.64 -9.06
C LYS A 513 -5.33 4.66 -9.29
N SER A 514 -4.79 3.72 -10.06
CA SER A 514 -3.36 3.64 -10.40
C SER A 514 -3.00 4.64 -11.51
N MET A 515 -2.26 5.71 -11.20
CA MET A 515 -1.86 6.72 -12.19
C MET A 515 -0.33 6.83 -12.33
N PRO A 516 0.31 5.89 -13.04
CA PRO A 516 1.75 5.91 -13.28
C PRO A 516 2.17 7.09 -14.17
N LEU A 517 3.40 7.58 -13.95
CA LEU A 517 4.04 8.62 -14.76
C LEU A 517 5.55 8.38 -14.75
N ASP A 518 6.18 8.35 -15.92
CA ASP A 518 7.64 8.35 -16.04
C ASP A 518 8.17 9.77 -16.05
N LEU A 519 9.29 10.01 -15.36
CA LEU A 519 10.05 11.26 -15.41
C LEU A 519 11.51 10.97 -15.77
N ASP A 520 12.06 11.80 -16.65
CA ASP A 520 13.48 11.79 -17.04
C ASP A 520 14.21 12.99 -16.42
N TYR A 521 13.75 14.21 -16.71
CA TYR A 521 14.32 15.41 -16.10
C TYR A 521 13.29 16.51 -15.85
N ILE A 522 13.68 17.44 -14.98
CA ILE A 522 12.96 18.68 -14.68
C ILE A 522 13.80 19.85 -15.19
N SER A 523 13.13 20.82 -15.81
CA SER A 523 13.74 22.05 -16.31
C SER A 523 13.07 23.26 -15.67
N ILE A 524 13.88 24.09 -15.02
CA ILE A 524 13.51 25.43 -14.55
C ILE A 524 14.02 26.41 -15.61
N ALA A 525 13.15 26.73 -16.55
CA ALA A 525 13.51 27.38 -17.80
C ALA A 525 13.18 28.88 -17.79
N VAL A 526 13.90 29.63 -18.62
CA VAL A 526 13.51 31.00 -18.97
C VAL A 526 12.15 30.96 -19.66
N PRO A 527 11.20 31.83 -19.29
CA PRO A 527 9.89 31.88 -19.92
C PRO A 527 9.96 32.07 -21.44
N GLY A 528 9.14 31.33 -22.18
CA GLY A 528 9.10 31.37 -23.65
C GLY A 528 10.31 30.79 -24.38
N SER A 529 11.30 30.22 -23.68
CA SER A 529 12.44 29.54 -24.31
C SER A 529 11.99 28.33 -25.14
N GLU A 530 12.71 28.02 -26.23
CA GLU A 530 12.40 26.86 -27.07
C GLU A 530 12.44 25.57 -26.25
N LYS A 531 11.45 24.68 -26.48
CA LYS A 531 11.40 23.38 -25.80
C LYS A 531 12.47 22.46 -26.40
N PRO A 532 13.26 21.75 -25.57
CA PRO A 532 14.10 20.67 -26.08
C PRO A 532 13.26 19.63 -26.83
N LYS A 533 13.89 18.88 -27.74
CA LYS A 533 13.23 17.74 -28.36
C LYS A 533 12.92 16.69 -27.31
N ALA A 534 11.66 16.29 -27.23
CA ALA A 534 11.20 15.33 -26.25
C ALA A 534 11.70 13.90 -26.54
N ASP A 535 11.86 13.51 -27.81
CA ASP A 535 12.31 12.18 -28.17
C ASP A 535 13.22 12.22 -29.40
N ALA A 536 13.91 11.10 -29.65
CA ALA A 536 14.76 10.91 -30.81
C ALA A 536 13.91 10.81 -32.10
N GLY A 537 14.44 11.32 -33.21
CA GLY A 537 13.80 11.17 -34.50
C GLY A 537 13.83 9.71 -35.00
N PHE A 538 13.00 9.38 -35.98
CA PHE A 538 12.87 8.01 -36.53
C PHE A 538 14.22 7.37 -36.89
N PHE A 539 15.10 8.08 -37.62
CA PHE A 539 16.39 7.53 -38.03
C PHE A 539 17.37 7.33 -36.87
N GLN A 540 17.32 8.21 -35.85
CA GLN A 540 18.12 8.05 -34.63
C GLN A 540 17.65 6.83 -33.84
N MET A 541 16.34 6.64 -33.73
CA MET A 541 15.74 5.47 -33.09
C MET A 541 16.10 4.16 -33.83
N ALA A 542 16.01 4.14 -35.16
CA ALA A 542 16.38 2.97 -35.95
C ALA A 542 17.86 2.59 -35.79
N GLY A 543 18.75 3.59 -35.81
CA GLY A 543 20.19 3.38 -35.54
C GLY A 543 20.44 2.86 -34.12
N TYR A 544 19.74 3.41 -33.13
CA TYR A 544 19.81 2.96 -31.74
C TYR A 544 19.34 1.50 -31.58
N MET A 545 18.19 1.13 -32.14
CA MET A 545 17.70 -0.25 -32.09
C MET A 545 18.68 -1.23 -32.73
N PHE A 546 19.31 -0.85 -33.84
CA PHE A 546 20.33 -1.69 -34.48
C PHE A 546 21.59 -1.84 -33.61
N GLN A 547 22.05 -0.74 -32.97
CA GLN A 547 23.15 -0.79 -32.02
C GLN A 547 22.82 -1.71 -30.83
N MET A 548 21.63 -1.59 -30.25
CA MET A 548 21.17 -2.42 -29.14
C MET A 548 21.04 -3.89 -29.53
N PHE A 549 20.57 -4.17 -30.76
CA PHE A 549 20.52 -5.52 -31.30
C PHE A 549 21.93 -6.14 -31.41
N ILE A 550 22.91 -5.44 -31.99
CA ILE A 550 24.29 -5.93 -32.03
C ILE A 550 24.84 -6.13 -30.62
N ALA A 551 24.61 -5.15 -29.74
CA ALA A 551 25.07 -5.22 -28.36
C ALA A 551 24.48 -6.45 -27.64
N SER A 552 23.26 -6.88 -27.96
CA SER A 552 22.66 -8.09 -27.34
C SER A 552 23.38 -9.41 -27.65
N PHE A 553 24.24 -9.45 -28.67
CA PHE A 553 25.09 -10.63 -28.97
C PHE A 553 26.47 -10.57 -28.34
N VAL A 554 26.93 -9.37 -27.92
CA VAL A 554 28.30 -9.12 -27.49
C VAL A 554 28.37 -8.76 -26.00
N GLU A 555 27.39 -7.99 -25.52
CA GLU A 555 27.22 -7.69 -24.11
C GLU A 555 26.37 -8.77 -23.46
N ASP A 556 26.92 -9.37 -22.41
CA ASP A 556 26.19 -10.34 -21.62
C ASP A 556 25.24 -9.63 -20.63
N TYR A 557 24.14 -9.09 -21.18
CA TYR A 557 23.06 -8.50 -20.37
C TYR A 557 22.38 -9.52 -19.46
N ASN A 558 22.62 -10.81 -19.70
CA ASN A 558 22.02 -11.93 -19.01
C ASN A 558 22.99 -12.64 -18.06
N SER A 559 24.27 -12.23 -18.00
CA SER A 559 25.19 -12.82 -17.03
C SER A 559 24.75 -12.39 -15.64
N LEU A 560 24.03 -13.30 -14.99
CA LEU A 560 23.89 -13.37 -13.55
C LEU A 560 25.22 -13.70 -12.86
N ALA A 561 26.27 -14.01 -13.64
CA ALA A 561 27.65 -14.00 -13.19
C ALA A 561 28.12 -12.54 -13.05
N GLY A 562 28.37 -12.10 -11.83
CA GLY A 562 29.00 -10.81 -11.56
C GLY A 562 30.28 -10.64 -12.38
N GLY A 563 30.42 -9.48 -13.02
CA GLY A 563 31.64 -9.12 -13.75
C GLY A 563 32.87 -9.19 -12.85
N ALA A 564 33.96 -9.68 -13.43
CA ALA A 564 35.22 -10.03 -12.78
C ALA A 564 35.99 -8.83 -12.19
N ASP A 565 35.53 -8.30 -11.06
CA ASP A 565 36.49 -7.82 -10.06
C ASP A 565 37.22 -9.07 -9.60
N LYS A 566 38.49 -8.95 -9.21
CA LYS A 566 39.10 -10.05 -8.45
C LYS A 566 38.38 -10.12 -7.11
N THR A 567 37.28 -10.84 -7.09
CA THR A 567 36.67 -11.35 -5.89
C THR A 567 37.71 -12.24 -5.23
N ASP A 568 37.79 -12.16 -3.91
CA ASP A 568 38.69 -13.03 -3.16
C ASP A 568 38.16 -14.47 -3.16
N VAL A 569 36.84 -14.62 -3.32
CA VAL A 569 36.10 -15.88 -3.37
C VAL A 569 34.88 -15.71 -4.29
N ASP A 570 34.60 -16.70 -5.13
CA ASP A 570 33.36 -16.79 -5.91
C ASP A 570 32.49 -17.95 -5.40
N LEU A 571 31.20 -17.70 -5.21
CA LEU A 571 30.21 -18.70 -4.85
C LEU A 571 29.29 -18.99 -6.04
N THR A 572 29.06 -20.27 -6.33
CA THR A 572 28.02 -20.71 -7.25
C THR A 572 26.72 -20.91 -6.47
N VAL A 573 25.72 -20.09 -6.77
CA VAL A 573 24.42 -20.13 -6.10
C VAL A 573 23.37 -20.54 -7.10
N TRP A 574 22.63 -21.60 -6.80
CA TRP A 574 21.50 -22.03 -7.61
C TRP A 574 20.19 -21.54 -7.02
N SER A 575 19.30 -21.08 -7.90
CA SER A 575 17.92 -20.74 -7.56
C SER A 575 16.97 -21.47 -8.51
N THR A 576 15.84 -21.92 -7.97
CA THR A 576 14.73 -22.51 -8.73
C THR A 576 13.66 -21.47 -9.10
N THR A 577 13.90 -20.19 -8.81
CA THR A 577 12.95 -19.10 -9.04
C THR A 577 12.84 -18.70 -10.52
N GLY A 578 11.77 -17.96 -10.84
CA GLY A 578 11.63 -17.29 -12.13
C GLY A 578 12.70 -16.21 -12.37
N ARG A 579 12.85 -15.82 -13.64
CA ARG A 579 13.86 -14.85 -14.10
C ARG A 579 13.77 -13.49 -13.40
N ASP A 580 12.56 -12.95 -13.24
CA ASP A 580 12.38 -11.64 -12.61
C ASP A 580 12.87 -11.62 -11.16
N GLN A 581 12.62 -12.71 -10.41
CA GLN A 581 13.12 -12.87 -9.05
C GLN A 581 14.64 -13.02 -9.01
N ALA A 582 15.22 -13.74 -9.98
CA ALA A 582 16.67 -13.86 -10.10
C ALA A 582 17.33 -12.51 -10.43
N THR A 583 16.68 -11.64 -11.23
CA THR A 583 17.14 -10.27 -11.47
C THR A 583 17.15 -9.45 -10.18
N ILE A 584 16.11 -9.56 -9.35
CA ILE A 584 16.07 -8.89 -8.04
C ILE A 584 17.18 -9.40 -7.11
N LEU A 585 17.39 -10.72 -7.05
CA LEU A 585 18.49 -11.31 -6.27
C LEU A 585 19.85 -10.82 -6.76
N ASN A 586 20.06 -10.74 -8.08
CA ASN A 586 21.28 -10.21 -8.66
C ASN A 586 21.49 -8.73 -8.33
N ASP A 587 20.43 -7.92 -8.36
CA ASP A 587 20.47 -6.53 -7.91
C ASP A 587 20.90 -6.45 -6.44
N LEU A 588 20.31 -7.26 -5.55
CA LEU A 588 20.67 -7.31 -4.13
C LEU A 588 22.10 -7.81 -3.89
N ILE A 589 22.57 -8.77 -4.70
CA ILE A 589 23.95 -9.25 -4.66
C ILE A 589 24.90 -8.08 -4.95
N ARG A 590 24.65 -7.36 -6.05
CA ARG A 590 25.48 -6.24 -6.51
C ARG A 590 25.39 -5.04 -5.58
N SER A 591 24.21 -4.68 -5.09
CA SER A 591 23.97 -3.48 -4.28
C SER A 591 24.26 -3.68 -2.79
N THR A 592 24.19 -4.91 -2.29
CA THR A 592 24.18 -5.17 -0.84
C THR A 592 25.17 -6.26 -0.44
N TYR A 593 25.05 -7.49 -0.96
CA TYR A 593 25.84 -8.61 -0.45
C TYR A 593 27.35 -8.46 -0.74
N THR A 594 27.73 -8.28 -2.00
CA THR A 594 29.14 -8.17 -2.40
C THR A 594 29.84 -6.96 -1.77
N PRO A 595 29.23 -5.75 -1.73
CA PRO A 595 29.81 -4.63 -0.98
C PRO A 595 29.94 -4.90 0.53
N ALA A 596 28.93 -5.52 1.15
CA ALA A 596 28.93 -5.81 2.59
C ALA A 596 29.94 -6.90 2.97
N SER A 597 30.19 -7.88 2.09
CA SER A 597 31.13 -8.98 2.36
C SER A 597 32.54 -8.44 2.61
N LYS A 598 32.97 -7.43 1.84
CA LYS A 598 34.29 -6.81 2.01
C LYS A 598 34.44 -6.15 3.38
N LYS A 599 33.37 -5.50 3.86
CA LYS A 599 33.35 -4.85 5.17
C LYS A 599 33.30 -5.86 6.31
N ASN A 600 32.48 -6.91 6.18
CA ASN A 600 32.19 -7.85 7.27
C ASN A 600 33.20 -9.00 7.36
N LEU A 601 33.68 -9.49 6.21
CA LEU A 601 34.56 -10.66 6.10
C LEU A 601 36.01 -10.27 5.74
N GLY A 602 36.27 -8.98 5.47
CA GLY A 602 37.56 -8.52 4.96
C GLY A 602 37.88 -9.00 3.53
N LYS A 603 36.89 -9.61 2.85
CA LYS A 603 37.02 -10.24 1.54
C LYS A 603 35.82 -9.93 0.65
N THR A 604 36.07 -9.68 -0.62
CA THR A 604 35.02 -9.46 -1.63
C THR A 604 34.52 -10.81 -2.12
N VAL A 605 33.25 -11.12 -1.91
CA VAL A 605 32.63 -12.38 -2.31
C VAL A 605 31.77 -12.15 -3.54
N GLY A 606 32.16 -12.77 -4.65
CA GLY A 606 31.36 -12.84 -5.86
C GLY A 606 30.28 -13.91 -5.76
N VAL A 607 29.14 -13.67 -6.38
CA VAL A 607 28.07 -14.65 -6.48
C VAL A 607 27.74 -14.85 -7.96
N ASN A 608 27.93 -16.08 -8.43
CA ASN A 608 27.48 -16.55 -9.72
C ASN A 608 26.10 -17.19 -9.54
N LEU A 609 25.05 -16.37 -9.67
CA LEU A 609 23.67 -16.83 -9.52
C LEU A 609 23.23 -17.57 -10.80
N GLN A 610 22.73 -18.79 -10.66
CA GLN A 610 22.25 -19.59 -11.79
C GLN A 610 20.83 -20.05 -11.54
N ILE A 611 19.96 -19.88 -12.54
CA ILE A 611 18.60 -20.42 -12.52
C ILE A 611 18.66 -21.86 -13.01
N VAL A 612 18.18 -22.79 -12.19
CA VAL A 612 18.19 -24.23 -12.51
C VAL A 612 16.79 -24.82 -12.36
N GLN A 613 16.52 -25.87 -13.12
CA GLN A 613 15.29 -26.64 -12.96
C GLN A 613 15.41 -27.56 -11.73
N PRO A 614 14.38 -27.66 -10.87
CA PRO A 614 14.42 -28.51 -9.67
C PRO A 614 14.87 -29.95 -9.94
N ASP A 615 14.39 -30.55 -11.01
CA ASP A 615 14.71 -31.94 -11.40
C ASP A 615 16.18 -32.15 -11.78
N ALA A 616 16.90 -31.08 -12.15
CA ALA A 616 18.31 -31.14 -12.49
C ALA A 616 19.23 -31.13 -11.26
N ILE A 617 18.71 -30.75 -10.08
CA ILE A 617 19.53 -30.55 -8.87
C ILE A 617 20.12 -31.87 -8.40
N LEU A 618 19.29 -32.89 -8.16
CA LEU A 618 19.76 -34.16 -7.60
C LEU A 618 20.76 -34.89 -8.54
N PRO A 619 20.51 -35.01 -9.86
CA PRO A 619 21.48 -35.58 -10.80
C PRO A 619 22.81 -34.83 -10.79
N SER A 620 22.79 -33.49 -10.74
CA SER A 620 24.00 -32.68 -10.80
C SER A 620 24.83 -32.80 -9.51
N VAL A 621 24.17 -32.78 -8.35
CA VAL A 621 24.83 -33.02 -7.06
C VAL A 621 25.42 -34.43 -7.00
N ALA A 622 24.70 -35.44 -7.50
CA ALA A 622 25.21 -36.81 -7.60
C ALA A 622 26.41 -36.94 -8.55
N ALA A 623 26.46 -36.13 -9.60
CA ALA A 623 27.59 -36.05 -10.54
C ALA A 623 28.78 -35.22 -10.03
N GLY A 624 28.68 -34.61 -8.83
CA GLY A 624 29.74 -33.77 -8.26
C GLY A 624 29.78 -32.34 -8.82
N ASN A 625 28.78 -31.92 -9.58
CA ASN A 625 28.66 -30.59 -10.18
C ASN A 625 27.55 -29.76 -9.50
N GLY A 626 27.38 -29.93 -8.19
CA GLY A 626 26.41 -29.17 -7.41
C GLY A 626 26.87 -27.74 -7.11
N PRO A 627 25.96 -26.84 -6.69
CA PRO A 627 26.29 -25.49 -6.26
C PRO A 627 26.88 -25.47 -4.86
N ASP A 628 27.47 -24.33 -4.48
CA ASP A 628 27.86 -24.06 -3.09
C ASP A 628 26.64 -23.82 -2.20
N VAL A 629 25.63 -23.12 -2.74
CA VAL A 629 24.37 -22.83 -2.05
C VAL A 629 23.19 -23.05 -2.99
N LEU A 630 22.15 -23.73 -2.48
CA LEU A 630 20.85 -23.82 -3.13
C LEU A 630 19.85 -22.95 -2.37
N MET A 631 19.35 -21.89 -3.02
CA MET A 631 18.29 -21.03 -2.49
C MET A 631 16.90 -21.54 -2.93
N HIS A 632 15.85 -21.11 -2.23
CA HIS A 632 14.47 -21.51 -2.51
C HIS A 632 14.27 -23.04 -2.53
N ALA A 633 15.06 -23.75 -1.72
CA ALA A 633 14.97 -25.20 -1.59
C ALA A 633 13.67 -25.57 -0.85
N GLY A 634 12.92 -26.53 -1.40
CA GLY A 634 11.75 -27.09 -0.71
C GLY A 634 12.12 -27.68 0.65
N MET A 635 11.23 -27.55 1.64
CA MET A 635 11.45 -27.91 3.05
C MET A 635 11.91 -29.36 3.28
N GLN A 636 11.59 -30.28 2.36
CA GLN A 636 11.99 -31.68 2.39
C GLN A 636 13.44 -31.93 1.95
N LEU A 637 14.04 -31.03 1.17
CA LEU A 637 15.36 -31.23 0.57
C LEU A 637 16.51 -31.31 1.60
N PRO A 638 16.58 -30.47 2.65
CA PRO A 638 17.68 -30.51 3.61
C PRO A 638 17.88 -31.89 4.24
N ILE A 639 16.80 -32.54 4.71
CA ILE A 639 16.89 -33.89 5.30
C ILE A 639 17.16 -34.94 4.22
N ASN A 640 16.49 -34.86 3.06
CA ASN A 640 16.70 -35.80 1.95
C ASN A 640 18.16 -35.79 1.46
N TYR A 641 18.84 -34.64 1.52
CA TYR A 641 20.22 -34.49 1.08
C TYR A 641 21.18 -34.83 2.22
N ALA A 642 20.87 -34.47 3.46
CA ALA A 642 21.63 -34.86 4.65
C ALA A 642 21.77 -36.39 4.77
N THR A 643 20.67 -37.13 4.58
CA THR A 643 20.65 -38.60 4.62
C THR A 643 21.49 -39.24 3.52
N ARG A 644 21.60 -38.57 2.36
CA ARG A 644 22.44 -38.99 1.22
C ARG A 644 23.88 -38.48 1.30
N LYS A 645 24.25 -37.76 2.37
CA LYS A 645 25.53 -37.06 2.53
C LYS A 645 25.81 -36.04 1.40
N ALA A 646 24.74 -35.49 0.83
CA ALA A 646 24.73 -34.53 -0.27
C ALA A 646 24.53 -33.07 0.20
N ALA A 647 24.37 -32.84 1.51
CA ALA A 647 24.32 -31.52 2.13
C ALA A 647 25.34 -31.41 3.27
N MET A 648 25.97 -30.26 3.39
CA MET A 648 26.94 -29.99 4.45
C MET A 648 26.23 -29.73 5.78
N ASN A 649 26.79 -30.24 6.88
CA ASN A 649 26.30 -29.90 8.21
C ASN A 649 26.92 -28.56 8.64
N LEU A 650 26.10 -27.51 8.73
CA LEU A 650 26.51 -26.15 9.05
C LEU A 650 27.24 -26.07 10.41
N ARG A 651 26.88 -26.90 11.39
CA ARG A 651 27.58 -26.98 12.68
C ARG A 651 29.04 -27.42 12.58
N LYS A 652 29.46 -28.00 11.44
CA LYS A 652 30.83 -28.44 11.20
C LYS A 652 31.66 -27.45 10.39
N VAL A 653 31.02 -26.52 9.68
CA VAL A 653 31.69 -25.64 8.71
C VAL A 653 31.58 -24.16 9.07
N ALA A 654 30.59 -23.77 9.87
CA ALA A 654 30.46 -22.40 10.38
C ALA A 654 31.06 -22.29 11.78
N ASP A 655 31.53 -21.09 12.13
CA ASP A 655 31.83 -20.77 13.52
C ASP A 655 30.57 -20.91 14.38
N GLN A 656 30.72 -21.45 15.59
CA GLN A 656 29.59 -21.77 16.44
C GLN A 656 28.88 -20.51 16.96
N SER A 657 29.61 -19.41 17.17
CA SER A 657 29.04 -18.14 17.60
C SER A 657 28.25 -17.48 16.47
N ASP A 658 28.82 -17.41 15.26
CA ASP A 658 28.14 -16.89 14.06
C ASP A 658 26.88 -17.69 13.74
N LEU A 659 26.98 -19.03 13.78
CA LEU A 659 25.84 -19.89 13.52
C LEU A 659 24.72 -19.69 14.56
N ASN A 660 25.07 -19.55 15.85
CA ASN A 660 24.07 -19.29 16.88
C ASN A 660 23.44 -17.90 16.72
N GLU A 661 24.22 -16.89 16.34
CA GLU A 661 23.69 -15.56 16.04
C GLU A 661 22.68 -15.62 14.89
N VAL A 662 23.01 -16.30 13.80
CA VAL A 662 22.10 -16.46 12.65
C VAL A 662 20.87 -17.25 13.03
N LEU A 663 21.01 -18.38 13.75
CA LEU A 663 19.88 -19.22 14.15
C LEU A 663 18.95 -18.52 15.15
N SER A 664 19.47 -17.58 15.96
CA SER A 664 18.66 -16.82 16.92
C SER A 664 17.62 -15.90 16.26
N ARG A 665 17.80 -15.62 14.96
CA ARG A 665 16.86 -14.83 14.15
C ARG A 665 15.56 -15.58 13.85
N PHE A 666 15.54 -16.90 14.04
CA PHE A 666 14.41 -17.76 13.68
C PHE A 666 13.74 -18.37 14.91
N ARG A 667 12.44 -18.66 14.78
CA ARG A 667 11.71 -19.41 15.82
C ARG A 667 12.24 -20.84 15.90
N PRO A 668 12.22 -21.47 17.09
CA PRO A 668 12.64 -22.86 17.25
C PRO A 668 11.92 -23.85 16.30
N SER A 669 10.64 -23.59 15.98
CA SER A 669 9.83 -24.41 15.05
C SER A 669 10.43 -24.47 13.64
N ALA A 670 10.97 -23.36 13.13
CA ALA A 670 11.56 -23.28 11.80
C ALA A 670 12.85 -24.10 11.67
N LEU A 671 13.51 -24.41 12.79
CA LEU A 671 14.75 -25.19 12.80
C LEU A 671 14.51 -26.71 12.79
N VAL A 672 13.32 -27.17 13.19
CA VAL A 672 12.96 -28.59 13.23
C VAL A 672 13.09 -29.28 11.86
N PRO A 673 12.49 -28.78 10.76
CA PRO A 673 12.52 -29.48 9.47
C PRO A 673 13.90 -29.51 8.80
N ILE A 674 14.86 -28.73 9.28
CA ILE A 674 16.22 -28.64 8.72
C ILE A 674 17.29 -29.28 9.63
N SER A 675 16.87 -29.82 10.78
CA SER A 675 17.73 -30.47 11.76
C SER A 675 17.64 -32.00 11.64
N PHE A 676 18.79 -32.67 11.58
CA PHE A 676 18.85 -34.13 11.47
C PHE A 676 20.09 -34.69 12.19
N ASN A 677 19.94 -35.74 13.00
CA ASN A 677 21.05 -36.38 13.74
C ASN A 677 22.00 -35.40 14.46
N GLY A 678 21.43 -34.36 15.11
CA GLY A 678 22.19 -33.33 15.81
C GLY A 678 22.91 -32.31 14.92
N GLY A 679 22.80 -32.43 13.59
CA GLY A 679 23.26 -31.45 12.61
C GLY A 679 22.18 -30.50 12.13
N ILE A 680 22.61 -29.42 11.47
CA ILE A 680 21.74 -28.44 10.78
C ILE A 680 22.23 -28.36 9.33
N TYR A 681 21.32 -28.49 8.37
CA TYR A 681 21.66 -28.68 6.96
C TYR A 681 21.14 -27.59 6.01
N ALA A 682 20.48 -26.57 6.53
CA ALA A 682 20.00 -25.41 5.79
C ALA A 682 19.81 -24.21 6.74
N LEU A 683 19.41 -23.06 6.20
CA LEU A 683 18.90 -21.92 6.95
C LEU A 683 17.45 -21.63 6.49
N PRO A 684 16.53 -21.27 7.39
CA PRO A 684 15.21 -20.84 6.97
C PRO A 684 15.28 -19.57 6.13
N GLU A 685 14.55 -19.55 5.02
CA GLU A 685 14.46 -18.40 4.11
C GLU A 685 13.03 -17.82 4.12
N GLN A 686 12.03 -18.69 4.02
CA GLN A 686 10.61 -18.35 4.05
C GLN A 686 9.89 -19.21 5.10
N GLU A 687 8.99 -18.61 5.86
CA GLU A 687 8.12 -19.31 6.81
C GLU A 687 6.65 -18.99 6.47
N THR A 688 5.83 -20.04 6.36
CA THR A 688 4.38 -19.90 6.16
C THR A 688 3.68 -20.30 7.45
N TYR A 689 2.72 -19.51 7.89
CA TYR A 689 1.88 -19.81 9.05
C TYR A 689 0.40 -19.53 8.71
N PRO A 690 -0.53 -20.37 9.19
CA PRO A 690 -1.94 -20.16 8.97
C PRO A 690 -2.42 -18.93 9.75
N VAL A 691 -3.24 -18.11 9.10
CA VAL A 691 -3.91 -16.94 9.70
C VAL A 691 -5.41 -17.10 9.52
N MET A 692 -6.18 -16.80 10.57
CA MET A 692 -7.63 -16.76 10.50
C MET A 692 -8.09 -15.35 10.11
N PHE A 693 -8.79 -15.25 8.99
CA PHE A 693 -9.46 -14.03 8.57
C PHE A 693 -10.95 -14.13 8.90
N VAL A 694 -11.52 -13.09 9.49
CA VAL A 694 -12.93 -13.01 9.83
C VAL A 694 -13.58 -11.79 9.19
N ARG A 695 -14.82 -11.95 8.74
CA ARG A 695 -15.69 -10.85 8.27
C ARG A 695 -16.49 -10.32 9.45
N THR A 696 -15.98 -9.27 10.08
CA THR A 696 -16.58 -8.70 11.31
C THR A 696 -18.00 -8.20 11.09
N ASP A 697 -18.30 -7.66 9.91
CA ASP A 697 -19.64 -7.25 9.50
C ASP A 697 -20.64 -8.42 9.47
N ILE A 698 -20.25 -9.58 8.94
CA ILE A 698 -21.09 -10.79 8.92
C ILE A 698 -21.33 -11.27 10.35
N LEU A 699 -20.29 -11.30 11.18
CA LEU A 699 -20.42 -11.72 12.57
C LEU A 699 -21.33 -10.77 13.35
N SER A 700 -21.15 -9.46 13.19
CA SER A 700 -22.01 -8.43 13.79
C SER A 700 -23.48 -8.57 13.35
N GLU A 701 -23.75 -8.75 12.04
CA GLU A 701 -25.10 -8.95 11.50
C GLU A 701 -25.79 -10.19 12.09
N LEU A 702 -25.00 -11.24 12.38
CA LEU A 702 -25.48 -12.48 12.97
C LEU A 702 -25.45 -12.48 14.51
N ASN A 703 -25.10 -11.36 15.15
CA ASN A 703 -24.90 -11.23 16.60
C ASN A 703 -23.90 -12.25 17.17
N ILE A 704 -22.87 -12.59 16.39
CA ILE A 704 -21.76 -13.44 16.81
C ILE A 704 -20.63 -12.54 17.29
N PRO A 705 -20.13 -12.72 18.53
CA PRO A 705 -18.98 -11.96 19.01
C PRO A 705 -17.74 -12.17 18.14
N VAL A 706 -17.17 -11.07 17.65
CA VAL A 706 -15.93 -11.08 16.86
C VAL A 706 -14.77 -11.55 17.75
N PRO A 707 -13.93 -12.52 17.30
CA PRO A 707 -12.76 -12.93 18.06
C PRO A 707 -11.73 -11.81 18.13
N THR A 708 -11.16 -11.58 19.32
CA THR A 708 -10.05 -10.64 19.54
C THR A 708 -8.84 -11.37 20.12
N LEU A 709 -7.69 -10.69 20.23
CA LEU A 709 -6.51 -11.28 20.90
C LEU A 709 -6.77 -11.55 22.39
N GLU A 710 -7.57 -10.70 23.03
CA GLU A 710 -7.96 -10.84 24.45
C GLU A 710 -9.04 -11.91 24.66
N ASN A 711 -9.87 -12.14 23.64
CA ASN A 711 -10.94 -13.12 23.65
C ASN A 711 -10.97 -13.93 22.34
N PRO A 712 -10.00 -14.84 22.12
CA PRO A 712 -9.91 -15.63 20.91
C PRO A 712 -11.01 -16.70 20.90
N TRP A 713 -11.48 -17.07 19.71
CA TRP A 713 -12.39 -18.21 19.57
C TRP A 713 -11.69 -19.52 19.88
N SER A 714 -12.37 -20.37 20.64
CA SER A 714 -12.02 -21.77 20.82
C SER A 714 -12.73 -22.66 19.78
N TRP A 715 -12.33 -23.93 19.70
CA TRP A 715 -13.08 -24.94 18.94
C TRP A 715 -14.52 -25.10 19.41
N GLN A 716 -14.80 -24.86 20.70
CA GLN A 716 -16.16 -24.93 21.23
C GLN A 716 -17.02 -23.77 20.73
N ASP A 717 -16.43 -22.59 20.56
CA ASP A 717 -17.10 -21.43 19.97
C ASP A 717 -17.39 -21.67 18.49
N MET A 718 -16.45 -22.26 17.76
CA MET A 718 -16.69 -22.67 16.38
C MET A 718 -17.89 -23.62 16.27
N ILE A 719 -17.94 -24.69 17.08
CA ILE A 719 -19.06 -25.64 17.09
C ILE A 719 -20.39 -24.95 17.42
N ARG A 720 -20.36 -23.94 18.29
CA ARG A 720 -21.54 -23.15 18.67
C ARG A 720 -22.03 -22.26 17.54
N TYR A 721 -21.14 -21.58 16.83
CA TYR A 721 -21.49 -20.56 15.84
C TYR A 721 -21.67 -21.12 14.43
N LEU A 722 -21.07 -22.27 14.12
CA LEU A 722 -21.16 -22.89 12.79
C LEU A 722 -22.62 -23.13 12.33
N PRO A 723 -23.56 -23.64 13.17
CA PRO A 723 -24.95 -23.78 12.75
C PRO A 723 -25.64 -22.45 12.45
N VAL A 724 -25.24 -21.36 13.10
CA VAL A 724 -25.79 -20.01 12.84
C VAL A 724 -25.33 -19.51 11.47
N LEU A 725 -24.04 -19.69 11.16
CA LEU A 725 -23.45 -19.36 9.86
C LEU A 725 -24.13 -20.17 8.74
N GLN A 726 -24.20 -21.50 8.89
CA GLN A 726 -24.79 -22.39 7.90
C GLN A 726 -26.27 -22.09 7.60
N LYS A 727 -27.07 -21.73 8.63
CA LYS A 727 -28.47 -21.30 8.44
C LYS A 727 -28.62 -20.08 7.54
N LYS A 728 -27.56 -19.28 7.40
CA LYS A 728 -27.49 -18.08 6.58
C LYS A 728 -26.58 -18.28 5.36
N ASN A 729 -26.34 -19.53 4.96
CA ASN A 729 -25.48 -19.90 3.84
C ASN A 729 -24.03 -19.35 3.94
N MET A 730 -23.56 -19.05 5.15
CA MET A 730 -22.18 -18.66 5.44
C MET A 730 -21.35 -19.89 5.84
N SER A 731 -20.04 -19.83 5.59
CA SER A 731 -19.13 -20.97 5.80
C SER A 731 -17.92 -20.60 6.66
N PHE A 732 -17.38 -21.58 7.38
CA PHE A 732 -16.06 -21.50 8.00
C PHE A 732 -15.06 -22.33 7.20
N LEU A 733 -13.93 -21.72 6.82
CA LEU A 733 -12.87 -22.38 6.06
C LEU A 733 -11.71 -22.72 6.98
N MET A 734 -11.34 -23.99 7.02
CA MET A 734 -10.24 -24.48 7.84
C MET A 734 -9.18 -25.13 6.97
N ASP A 735 -7.92 -24.71 7.10
CA ASP A 735 -6.79 -25.39 6.47
C ASP A 735 -6.66 -26.81 7.05
N THR A 736 -6.66 -27.83 6.18
CA THR A 736 -6.54 -29.23 6.60
C THR A 736 -5.09 -29.68 6.79
N GLY A 737 -4.10 -28.82 6.49
CA GLY A 737 -2.68 -29.12 6.68
C GLY A 737 -2.13 -30.24 5.79
N THR A 738 -2.87 -30.65 4.75
CA THR A 738 -2.50 -31.79 3.87
C THR A 738 -1.59 -31.41 2.71
N SER A 739 -1.23 -30.13 2.56
CA SER A 739 -0.39 -29.60 1.48
C SER A 739 1.12 -29.56 1.79
N VAL A 740 1.56 -30.04 2.96
CA VAL A 740 2.96 -29.97 3.45
C VAL A 740 3.97 -30.81 2.62
N GLY A 741 3.54 -31.40 1.49
CA GLY A 741 4.39 -32.19 0.59
C GLY A 741 4.32 -31.84 -0.90
N ALA A 742 3.51 -30.86 -1.31
CA ALA A 742 3.54 -30.35 -2.68
C ALA A 742 4.49 -29.15 -2.75
N ASP A 743 5.24 -29.01 -3.83
CA ASP A 743 6.14 -27.89 -4.08
C ASP A 743 5.54 -26.58 -3.57
N VAL A 744 6.29 -25.90 -2.70
CA VAL A 744 5.93 -24.63 -2.06
C VAL A 744 5.62 -23.53 -3.10
N GLY A 745 5.91 -23.78 -4.38
CA GLY A 745 5.52 -22.95 -5.52
C GLY A 745 4.07 -23.08 -6.00
N VAL A 746 3.28 -24.05 -5.51
CA VAL A 746 1.87 -24.22 -5.89
C VAL A 746 1.01 -24.14 -4.64
N GLY A 747 0.47 -22.95 -4.36
CA GLY A 747 -0.39 -22.63 -3.21
C GLY A 747 -1.76 -23.34 -3.21
N MET A 748 -1.79 -24.66 -3.35
CA MET A 748 -2.99 -25.46 -3.14
C MET A 748 -3.06 -25.90 -1.68
N THR A 749 -3.42 -24.97 -0.79
CA THR A 749 -3.99 -25.32 0.50
C THR A 749 -5.38 -25.90 0.29
N THR A 750 -5.60 -27.11 0.79
CA THR A 750 -6.94 -27.71 0.84
C THR A 750 -7.65 -27.19 2.08
N PHE A 751 -8.80 -26.56 1.89
CA PHE A 751 -9.64 -26.11 2.99
C PHE A 751 -10.81 -27.08 3.17
N ALA A 752 -11.05 -27.51 4.40
CA ALA A 752 -12.33 -28.07 4.78
C ALA A 752 -13.30 -26.90 4.91
N MET A 753 -14.39 -26.96 4.13
CA MET A 753 -15.49 -26.01 4.20
C MET A 753 -16.56 -26.61 5.11
N PHE A 754 -16.82 -25.91 6.20
CA PHE A 754 -17.87 -26.24 7.15
C PHE A 754 -19.02 -25.27 7.03
#